data_AF-A0A9D1D1U9-F1
#
_entry.id   AF-A0A9D1D1U9-F1
#
_cell.length_a   1.000
_cell.length_b   1.000
_cell.length_c   1.000
_cell.angle_alpha   90.00
_cell.angle_beta   90.00
_cell.angle_gamma   90.00
#
_symmetry.space_group_name_H-M   'P 1'
#
loop_
_entity.id
_entity.type
_entity.pdbx_description
1 polymer ?
#
loop_
_entity_poly.entity_id
_entity_poly.type
_entity_poly.pdbx_seq_one_letter_code
_entity_poly.pdbx_strand_id
1 'polypeptide(L)'
;MGELKERLYQRVVRKNELVRKEYERYVLGHLEEHGKRRLKHWAVLFWLKWKYRKSRGGRLQLFLLRQKKGKARLQMERILGAVCYNLYVSEDGVHYRFLTKKKNRIYETERLSPNRLYFYKYKVSMDGTHYNEFSKVLSVSTVENQELYWMTKLTHLKQELPGGLFSGNGRQREETAPSAACRGQREPNGGLRAEPTAEGGISLSWNLVPGAIHYNLYRARRGGEFRFLARTEGASFRDPSAEGDTEYLYKLKYTKDGNRYRDLAKPLAVRMPRSRYGENGGRLYEKGAESQAAKRMSAMNFAKSLMPYETVSFDIFDTLLFRPFAKPSDLFILVGERLNIMDFCEIRKGAEEKARKVSQAVKGSREVTIFEIYRYVAEETGMEEAAAARLEFEIEKSLCYANPYMLTVFRILKEQGKRMVALSDMYLPGEWMRELLEHCGYEGFDEVIVSCDYHCSKRSGGLYEILLSHGATDPEGNRAPADPALVVHIGDNQTADVEAASEKGIAARHYQNVNEAGREFRCKNMSYLVGSAYRGIVNAHLHSGMERYSPYYEVGYVYTGLYVMGFCQWIYRYAKEKGITKILFLAREGDLYQKVFQAMHPEMETEYVLWSRIPVVKTIVGKNRHPYLLQILHHKANALYKSRLGRLFDKVGIGKLKGYFPDYRLHEEEYLTPENEQAARSLLLDHWEELQECYRQDQEAIRQYLTRKIGDCRRAAVVDVGWSGNNVLQVKYLAEQVYGLDCCIHCLLAAARNVNDTYMAAMIQKRETATYLFSPLENKGLHDSHQAGNGKLNSFFFEILTQSCTPTFLGFGEGGKFLYDIPEVENYAHNREIHRGALDFVSEYQRRFRDFDYMLDVSGHDAYMPFQYFSSNLSWIRKYFGDYRFGRDLFATQDKAEMETVEEVMRKAKIWEETT
;
A
#
# COMPACT_ATOMS: atom_id res chain seq x y z
N MET A 1 -54.73 -10.68 5.97
CA MET A 1 -53.82 -11.18 7.05
C MET A 1 -52.44 -11.62 6.56
N GLY A 2 -52.27 -12.14 5.34
CA GLY A 2 -50.97 -12.58 4.80
C GLY A 2 -49.95 -11.46 4.58
N GLU A 3 -50.35 -10.34 3.97
CA GLU A 3 -49.44 -9.20 3.74
C GLU A 3 -48.97 -8.51 5.02
N LEU A 4 -49.84 -8.45 6.04
CA LEU A 4 -49.47 -7.89 7.35
C LEU A 4 -48.42 -8.77 8.04
N LYS A 5 -48.49 -10.09 7.84
CA LYS A 5 -47.54 -11.08 8.36
C LYS A 5 -46.18 -10.95 7.68
N GLU A 6 -46.15 -10.82 6.35
CA GLU A 6 -44.92 -10.66 5.57
C GLU A 6 -44.23 -9.35 5.94
N ARG A 7 -44.98 -8.23 5.99
CA ARG A 7 -44.44 -6.92 6.39
C ARG A 7 -43.91 -6.91 7.82
N LEU A 8 -44.59 -7.55 8.77
CA LEU A 8 -44.13 -7.61 10.15
C LEU A 8 -42.90 -8.53 10.29
N TYR A 9 -42.87 -9.67 9.59
CA TYR A 9 -41.73 -10.58 9.55
C TYR A 9 -40.50 -9.89 8.94
N GLN A 10 -40.64 -9.24 7.79
CA GLN A 10 -39.57 -8.47 7.15
C GLN A 10 -39.04 -7.35 8.07
N ARG A 11 -39.94 -6.65 8.77
CA ARG A 11 -39.59 -5.50 9.63
C ARG A 11 -39.01 -5.91 10.99
N VAL A 12 -39.33 -7.10 11.51
CA VAL A 12 -38.93 -7.57 12.86
C VAL A 12 -37.81 -8.61 12.83
N VAL A 13 -37.86 -9.52 11.86
CA VAL A 13 -37.04 -10.72 11.83
C VAL A 13 -35.83 -10.51 10.93
N ARG A 14 -36.03 -10.08 9.69
CA ARG A 14 -34.94 -9.98 8.69
C ARG A 14 -33.88 -8.93 9.00
N LYS A 15 -34.24 -7.87 9.74
CA LYS A 15 -33.31 -6.81 10.18
C LYS A 15 -32.48 -7.18 11.42
N ASN A 16 -32.79 -8.28 12.11
CA ASN A 16 -32.03 -8.74 13.28
C ASN A 16 -31.75 -10.24 13.16
N GLU A 17 -30.53 -10.56 12.72
CA GLU A 17 -30.13 -11.92 12.33
C GLU A 17 -30.30 -12.96 13.45
N LEU A 18 -30.18 -12.54 14.71
CA LEU A 18 -30.37 -13.41 15.88
C LEU A 18 -31.85 -13.71 16.16
N VAL A 19 -32.72 -12.71 16.04
CA VAL A 19 -34.18 -12.90 16.10
C VAL A 19 -34.64 -13.82 14.98
N ARG A 20 -34.05 -13.66 13.77
CA ARG A 20 -34.30 -14.52 12.62
C ARG A 20 -33.95 -15.96 12.86
N LYS A 21 -32.69 -16.25 13.18
CA LYS A 21 -32.20 -17.62 13.41
C LYS A 21 -33.01 -18.35 14.47
N GLU A 22 -33.33 -17.70 15.58
CA GLU A 22 -34.06 -18.34 16.69
C GLU A 22 -35.55 -18.51 16.41
N TYR A 23 -36.21 -17.54 15.75
CA TYR A 23 -37.62 -17.66 15.38
C TYR A 23 -37.83 -18.69 14.26
N GLU A 24 -36.99 -18.67 13.22
CA GLU A 24 -37.05 -19.64 12.13
C GLU A 24 -36.83 -21.07 12.65
N ARG A 25 -35.86 -21.30 13.55
CA ARG A 25 -35.70 -22.62 14.21
C ARG A 25 -36.93 -23.02 15.02
N TYR A 26 -37.53 -22.11 15.78
CA TYR A 26 -38.75 -22.41 16.54
C TYR A 26 -39.91 -22.82 15.62
N VAL A 27 -40.09 -22.10 14.50
CA VAL A 27 -41.12 -22.42 13.51
C VAL A 27 -40.85 -23.76 12.83
N LEU A 28 -39.59 -24.04 12.45
CA LEU A 28 -39.19 -25.32 11.85
C LEU A 28 -39.46 -26.52 12.77
N GLY A 29 -39.25 -26.38 14.08
CA GLY A 29 -39.55 -27.42 15.06
C GLY A 29 -41.04 -27.58 15.39
N HIS A 30 -41.90 -26.66 14.94
CA HIS A 30 -43.34 -26.61 15.26
C HIS A 30 -44.19 -26.27 14.02
N LEU A 31 -43.82 -26.81 12.85
CA LEU A 31 -44.44 -26.47 11.57
C LEU A 31 -45.96 -26.73 11.55
N GLU A 32 -46.40 -27.84 12.14
CA GLU A 32 -47.84 -28.17 12.25
C GLU A 32 -48.59 -27.26 13.24
N GLU A 33 -47.97 -26.88 14.37
CA GLU A 33 -48.59 -25.98 15.36
C GLU A 33 -48.64 -24.54 14.83
N HIS A 34 -47.62 -24.12 14.07
CA HIS A 34 -47.53 -22.77 13.49
C HIS A 34 -48.71 -22.45 12.56
N GLY A 35 -49.22 -23.44 11.83
CA GLY A 35 -50.40 -23.30 10.98
C GLY A 35 -51.70 -23.09 11.79
N LYS A 36 -51.85 -23.82 12.90
CA LYS A 36 -53.09 -23.94 13.69
C LYS A 36 -53.20 -22.97 14.87
N ARG A 37 -52.10 -22.58 15.53
CA ARG A 37 -52.08 -21.72 16.75
C ARG A 37 -51.25 -20.45 16.53
N ARG A 38 -51.67 -19.64 15.56
CA ARG A 38 -50.92 -18.47 15.08
C ARG A 38 -50.63 -17.41 16.15
N LEU A 39 -51.55 -17.18 17.09
CA LEU A 39 -51.39 -16.22 18.19
C LEU A 39 -50.22 -16.57 19.14
N LYS A 40 -49.96 -17.87 19.36
CA LYS A 40 -48.83 -18.33 20.20
C LYS A 40 -47.49 -18.00 19.54
N HIS A 41 -47.38 -18.22 18.23
CA HIS A 41 -46.17 -17.90 17.48
C HIS A 41 -45.94 -16.39 17.35
N TRP A 42 -47.02 -15.59 17.31
CA TRP A 42 -46.93 -14.13 17.39
C TRP A 42 -46.41 -13.66 18.75
N ALA A 43 -46.86 -14.26 19.85
CA ALA A 43 -46.34 -13.95 21.18
C ALA A 43 -44.84 -14.29 21.31
N VAL A 44 -44.40 -15.42 20.75
CA VAL A 44 -42.97 -15.81 20.72
C VAL A 44 -42.14 -14.81 19.91
N LEU A 45 -42.61 -14.41 18.73
CA LEU A 45 -41.95 -13.42 17.88
C LEU A 45 -41.78 -12.07 18.58
N PHE A 46 -42.86 -11.55 19.18
CA PHE A 46 -42.86 -10.25 19.84
C PHE A 46 -41.94 -10.25 21.06
N TRP A 47 -41.88 -11.37 21.78
CA TRP A 47 -41.02 -11.54 22.94
C TRP A 47 -39.53 -11.67 22.57
N LEU A 48 -39.19 -12.42 21.51
CA LEU A 48 -37.84 -12.47 20.96
C LEU A 48 -37.37 -11.08 20.50
N LYS A 49 -38.24 -10.35 19.78
CA LYS A 49 -37.97 -8.96 19.39
C LYS A 49 -37.70 -8.09 20.61
N TRP A 50 -38.53 -8.16 21.65
CA TRP A 50 -38.35 -7.38 22.87
C TRP A 50 -37.05 -7.74 23.61
N LYS A 51 -36.75 -9.04 23.75
CA LYS A 51 -35.52 -9.55 24.36
C LYS A 51 -34.27 -8.98 23.70
N TYR A 52 -34.20 -9.05 22.36
CA TYR A 52 -33.04 -8.58 21.59
C TYR A 52 -33.09 -7.09 21.27
N ARG A 53 -34.16 -6.36 21.67
CA ARG A 53 -34.26 -4.90 21.55
C ARG A 53 -33.70 -4.18 22.78
N LYS A 54 -33.72 -4.79 23.98
CA LYS A 54 -33.21 -4.18 25.22
C LYS A 54 -31.77 -4.58 25.57
N SER A 55 -31.22 -5.68 25.07
CA SER A 55 -29.80 -6.02 25.26
C SER A 55 -28.97 -5.63 24.04
N ARG A 56 -28.10 -4.62 24.17
CA ARG A 56 -26.97 -4.46 23.24
C ARG A 56 -26.12 -5.73 23.35
N GLY A 57 -26.19 -6.62 22.35
CA GLY A 57 -25.38 -7.82 22.18
C GLY A 57 -25.17 -8.68 23.43
N GLY A 58 -26.08 -9.60 23.76
CA GLY A 58 -25.86 -10.51 24.89
C GLY A 58 -26.47 -11.89 24.70
N ARG A 59 -25.62 -12.94 24.74
CA ARG A 59 -25.99 -14.35 24.98
C ARG A 59 -26.87 -14.50 26.22
N LEU A 60 -27.60 -15.62 26.32
CA LEU A 60 -28.48 -15.95 27.46
C LEU A 60 -27.79 -15.71 28.82
N GLN A 61 -28.53 -15.29 29.84
CA GLN A 61 -27.97 -15.02 31.16
C GLN A 61 -28.35 -16.06 32.22
N LEU A 62 -27.40 -16.37 33.10
CA LEU A 62 -27.59 -17.25 34.26
C LEU A 62 -27.35 -16.42 35.53
N PHE A 63 -28.29 -16.46 36.46
CA PHE A 63 -28.28 -15.63 37.66
C PHE A 63 -28.04 -16.48 38.92
N LEU A 64 -27.26 -15.97 39.87
CA LEU A 64 -27.15 -16.54 41.22
C LEU A 64 -28.21 -15.89 42.11
N LEU A 65 -29.18 -16.66 42.59
CA LEU A 65 -30.25 -16.15 43.46
C LEU A 65 -29.85 -16.11 44.93
N ARG A 66 -29.21 -17.17 45.40
CA ARG A 66 -28.81 -17.30 46.81
C ARG A 66 -27.69 -18.31 46.95
N GLN A 67 -26.75 -18.04 47.83
CA GLN A 67 -25.71 -18.97 48.24
C GLN A 67 -25.66 -19.04 49.76
N LYS A 68 -25.82 -20.23 50.34
CA LYS A 68 -25.76 -20.47 51.79
C LYS A 68 -25.09 -21.81 52.07
N LYS A 69 -24.11 -21.83 52.99
CA LYS A 69 -23.42 -23.02 53.55
C LYS A 69 -23.28 -24.19 52.57
N GLY A 70 -22.51 -23.99 51.50
CA GLY A 70 -22.20 -25.04 50.52
C GLY A 70 -23.29 -25.36 49.51
N LYS A 71 -24.35 -24.56 49.38
CA LYS A 71 -25.35 -24.69 48.29
C LYS A 71 -25.55 -23.36 47.58
N ALA A 72 -25.67 -23.42 46.26
CA ALA A 72 -25.99 -22.28 45.41
C ALA A 72 -27.29 -22.55 44.63
N ARG A 73 -28.18 -21.56 44.63
CA ARG A 73 -29.44 -21.60 43.88
C ARG A 73 -29.30 -20.72 42.66
N LEU A 74 -29.28 -21.36 41.49
CA LEU A 74 -29.09 -20.73 40.18
C LEU A 74 -30.45 -20.58 39.48
N GLN A 75 -30.65 -19.46 38.80
CA GLN A 75 -31.83 -19.20 37.97
C GLN A 75 -31.43 -18.92 36.53
N MET A 76 -31.93 -19.77 35.65
CA MET A 76 -31.84 -19.61 34.20
C MET A 76 -32.88 -18.58 33.73
N GLU A 77 -32.49 -17.73 32.78
CA GLU A 77 -33.38 -16.71 32.22
C GLU A 77 -34.66 -17.35 31.65
N ARG A 78 -35.83 -16.71 31.87
CA ARG A 78 -37.08 -17.20 31.28
C ARG A 78 -36.99 -17.11 29.77
N ILE A 79 -37.29 -18.21 29.06
CA ILE A 79 -37.56 -18.17 27.63
C ILE A 79 -38.97 -18.72 27.40
N LEU A 80 -39.83 -17.89 26.81
CA LEU A 80 -41.21 -18.26 26.52
C LEU A 80 -41.25 -19.32 25.41
N GLY A 81 -41.78 -20.51 25.71
CA GLY A 81 -41.80 -21.66 24.79
C GLY A 81 -40.66 -22.66 24.97
N ALA A 82 -39.72 -22.41 25.89
CA ALA A 82 -38.66 -23.36 26.20
C ALA A 82 -39.20 -24.62 26.89
N VAL A 83 -38.86 -25.78 26.34
CA VAL A 83 -39.30 -27.08 26.83
C VAL A 83 -38.32 -27.63 27.86
N CYS A 84 -37.02 -27.33 27.73
CA CYS A 84 -36.00 -27.76 28.70
C CYS A 84 -34.69 -26.96 28.63
N TYR A 85 -33.92 -27.06 29.71
CA TYR A 85 -32.65 -26.38 29.93
C TYR A 85 -31.57 -27.41 30.29
N ASN A 86 -30.47 -27.45 29.55
CA ASN A 86 -29.31 -28.29 29.84
C ASN A 86 -28.25 -27.44 30.55
N LEU A 87 -27.95 -27.75 31.80
CA LEU A 87 -26.96 -27.06 32.62
C LEU A 87 -25.62 -27.80 32.58
N TYR A 88 -24.53 -27.05 32.57
CA TYR A 88 -23.16 -27.54 32.50
C TYR A 88 -22.31 -26.84 33.56
N VAL A 89 -21.35 -27.58 34.13
CA VAL A 89 -20.42 -27.07 35.14
C VAL A 89 -18.98 -27.32 34.72
N SER A 90 -18.08 -26.45 35.13
CA SER A 90 -16.62 -26.59 34.97
C SER A 90 -15.93 -26.11 36.25
N GLU A 91 -14.82 -26.73 36.62
CA GLU A 91 -13.97 -26.30 37.75
C GLU A 91 -12.74 -25.50 37.28
N ASP A 92 -12.43 -25.53 35.97
CA ASP A 92 -11.28 -24.85 35.37
C ASP A 92 -11.67 -23.69 34.42
N GLY A 93 -12.97 -23.53 34.14
CA GLY A 93 -13.52 -22.52 33.25
C GLY A 93 -13.37 -22.84 31.75
N VAL A 94 -12.79 -23.99 31.41
CA VAL A 94 -12.47 -24.39 30.02
C VAL A 94 -13.24 -25.66 29.63
N HIS A 95 -13.20 -26.69 30.47
CA HIS A 95 -13.82 -27.98 30.21
C HIS A 95 -15.15 -28.08 30.96
N TYR A 96 -16.25 -27.96 30.22
CA TYR A 96 -17.61 -28.00 30.80
C TYR A 96 -18.21 -29.39 30.64
N ARG A 97 -18.48 -30.05 31.76
CA ARG A 97 -19.24 -31.30 31.81
C ARG A 97 -20.73 -31.01 31.91
N PHE A 98 -21.53 -31.85 31.24
CA PHE A 98 -22.98 -31.80 31.38
C PHE A 98 -23.38 -32.19 32.80
N LEU A 99 -24.27 -31.40 33.40
CA LEU A 99 -24.70 -31.59 34.78
C LEU A 99 -26.12 -32.19 34.82
N THR A 100 -27.10 -31.51 34.24
CA THR A 100 -28.49 -31.98 34.28
C THR A 100 -29.38 -31.30 33.23
N LYS A 101 -30.51 -31.94 32.89
CA LYS A 101 -31.59 -31.40 32.05
C LYS A 101 -32.81 -31.10 32.93
N LYS A 102 -33.27 -29.85 32.95
CA LYS A 102 -34.40 -29.39 33.77
C LYS A 102 -35.50 -28.79 32.90
N LYS A 103 -36.77 -29.07 33.25
CA LYS A 103 -37.93 -28.37 32.67
C LYS A 103 -38.20 -27.04 33.38
N ASN A 104 -37.82 -26.94 34.66
CA ASN A 104 -37.91 -25.72 35.45
C ASN A 104 -36.62 -24.89 35.34
N ARG A 105 -36.74 -23.58 35.61
CA ARG A 105 -35.66 -22.61 35.41
C ARG A 105 -34.74 -22.43 36.61
N ILE A 106 -34.96 -23.20 37.66
CA ILE A 106 -34.22 -23.08 38.91
C ILE A 106 -33.49 -24.39 39.13
N TYR A 107 -32.20 -24.28 39.40
CA TYR A 107 -31.36 -25.41 39.79
C TYR A 107 -30.67 -25.07 41.12
N GLU A 108 -30.73 -26.00 42.07
CA GLU A 108 -30.01 -25.90 43.33
C GLU A 108 -28.86 -26.91 43.28
N THR A 109 -27.64 -26.43 43.51
CA THR A 109 -26.45 -27.27 43.43
C THR A 109 -26.43 -28.28 44.57
N GLU A 110 -25.94 -29.47 44.28
CA GLU A 110 -25.53 -30.41 45.33
C GLU A 110 -24.31 -29.85 46.07
N ARG A 111 -24.08 -30.34 47.30
CA ARG A 111 -23.15 -29.78 48.30
C ARG A 111 -21.79 -29.41 47.67
N LEU A 112 -21.55 -28.10 47.46
CA LEU A 112 -20.33 -27.57 46.86
C LEU A 112 -19.16 -27.70 47.84
N SER A 113 -18.05 -28.26 47.38
CA SER A 113 -16.83 -28.36 48.18
C SER A 113 -16.33 -26.97 48.61
N PRO A 114 -15.88 -26.78 49.85
CA PRO A 114 -15.34 -25.51 50.33
C PRO A 114 -14.06 -25.14 49.57
N ASN A 115 -13.78 -23.83 49.47
CA ASN A 115 -12.57 -23.27 48.85
C ASN A 115 -12.34 -23.62 47.36
N ARG A 116 -13.42 -23.71 46.56
CA ARG A 116 -13.35 -23.96 45.10
C ARG A 116 -14.18 -22.96 44.29
N LEU A 117 -13.80 -22.79 43.04
CA LEU A 117 -14.53 -21.98 42.06
C LEU A 117 -15.20 -22.87 41.02
N TYR A 118 -16.49 -22.65 40.79
CA TYR A 118 -17.29 -23.39 39.82
C TYR A 118 -17.84 -22.44 38.77
N PHE A 119 -17.81 -22.84 37.51
CA PHE A 119 -18.31 -22.08 36.38
C PHE A 119 -19.51 -22.80 35.78
N TYR A 120 -20.65 -22.12 35.72
CA TYR A 120 -21.90 -22.66 35.20
C TYR A 120 -22.31 -21.96 33.90
N LYS A 121 -22.82 -22.74 32.95
CA LYS A 121 -23.50 -22.23 31.76
C LYS A 121 -24.59 -23.20 31.33
N TYR A 122 -25.58 -22.71 30.61
CA TYR A 122 -26.68 -23.56 30.15
C TYR A 122 -27.01 -23.34 28.68
N LYS A 123 -27.69 -24.34 28.09
CA LYS A 123 -28.36 -24.25 26.79
C LYS A 123 -29.86 -24.46 26.97
N VAL A 124 -30.65 -23.90 26.08
CA VAL A 124 -32.11 -24.03 26.06
C VAL A 124 -32.53 -24.71 24.78
N SER A 125 -33.51 -25.58 24.90
CA SER A 125 -34.20 -26.18 23.76
C SER A 125 -35.68 -25.83 23.79
N MET A 126 -36.19 -25.49 22.60
CA MET A 126 -37.58 -25.11 22.37
C MET A 126 -38.44 -26.29 21.90
N ASP A 127 -37.82 -27.37 21.43
CA ASP A 127 -38.44 -28.58 20.86
C ASP A 127 -38.04 -29.88 21.60
N GLY A 128 -37.04 -29.80 22.48
CA GLY A 128 -36.50 -30.93 23.25
C GLY A 128 -35.29 -31.63 22.62
N THR A 129 -34.98 -31.35 21.34
CA THR A 129 -33.96 -32.04 20.53
C THR A 129 -32.84 -31.11 20.06
N HIS A 130 -33.15 -29.85 19.72
CA HIS A 130 -32.16 -28.87 19.27
C HIS A 130 -31.94 -27.79 20.33
N TYR A 131 -30.66 -27.45 20.55
CA TYR A 131 -30.23 -26.56 21.62
C TYR A 131 -29.55 -25.31 21.06
N ASN A 132 -29.79 -24.16 21.70
CA ASN A 132 -29.17 -22.90 21.34
C ASN A 132 -27.70 -22.78 21.81
N GLU A 133 -27.09 -21.62 21.53
CA GLU A 133 -25.78 -21.27 22.07
C GLU A 133 -25.76 -21.21 23.60
N PHE A 134 -24.57 -21.45 24.17
CA PHE A 134 -24.39 -21.38 25.62
C PHE A 134 -24.71 -19.98 26.17
N SER A 135 -25.27 -19.96 27.38
CA SER A 135 -25.36 -18.76 28.20
C SER A 135 -23.98 -18.17 28.50
N LYS A 136 -23.97 -16.90 28.91
CA LYS A 136 -22.82 -16.34 29.63
C LYS A 136 -22.49 -17.23 30.83
N VAL A 137 -21.20 -17.31 31.13
CA VAL A 137 -20.68 -18.10 32.24
C VAL A 137 -20.99 -17.36 33.55
N LEU A 138 -21.53 -18.09 34.52
CA LEU A 138 -21.71 -17.63 35.90
C LEU A 138 -20.68 -18.34 36.78
N SER A 139 -19.83 -17.58 37.45
CA SER A 139 -18.89 -18.09 38.45
C SER A 139 -19.54 -18.12 39.84
N VAL A 140 -19.41 -19.24 40.54
CA VAL A 140 -19.85 -19.44 41.92
C VAL A 140 -18.64 -19.90 42.74
N SER A 141 -18.21 -19.08 43.69
CA SER A 141 -17.06 -19.37 44.55
C SER A 141 -17.50 -19.82 45.94
N THR A 142 -16.87 -20.86 46.47
CA THR A 142 -16.94 -21.24 47.89
C THR A 142 -15.68 -20.83 48.66
N VAL A 143 -14.82 -19.99 48.07
CA VAL A 143 -13.61 -19.43 48.67
C VAL A 143 -13.99 -18.18 49.48
N GLU A 144 -13.50 -18.07 50.72
CA GLU A 144 -13.78 -16.93 51.61
C GLU A 144 -13.25 -15.59 51.07
N ASN A 145 -12.16 -15.59 50.29
CA ASN A 145 -11.59 -14.41 49.67
C ASN A 145 -11.21 -14.68 48.19
N GLN A 146 -12.06 -14.23 47.26
CA GLN A 146 -11.91 -14.51 45.82
C GLN A 146 -10.64 -13.90 45.21
N GLU A 147 -10.22 -12.71 45.65
CA GLU A 147 -9.03 -12.05 45.12
C GLU A 147 -7.75 -12.78 45.54
N LEU A 148 -7.70 -13.24 46.79
CA LEU A 148 -6.57 -14.01 47.32
C LEU A 148 -6.43 -15.36 46.58
N TYR A 149 -7.53 -16.05 46.25
CA TYR A 149 -7.50 -17.29 45.47
C TYR A 149 -6.91 -17.10 44.06
N TRP A 150 -7.30 -16.02 43.37
CA TRP A 150 -6.77 -15.72 42.03
C TRP A 150 -5.29 -15.34 42.08
N MET A 151 -4.87 -14.59 43.10
CA MET A 151 -3.46 -14.30 43.32
C MET A 151 -2.66 -15.59 43.54
N THR A 152 -3.08 -16.48 44.45
CA THR A 152 -2.36 -17.73 44.74
C THR A 152 -2.26 -18.67 43.53
N LYS A 153 -3.30 -18.73 42.68
CA LYS A 153 -3.29 -19.54 41.45
C LYS A 153 -2.34 -18.98 40.39
N LEU A 154 -2.23 -17.65 40.30
CA LEU A 154 -1.25 -16.96 39.45
C LEU A 154 0.18 -17.10 39.99
N THR A 155 0.35 -17.17 41.31
CA THR A 155 1.66 -17.37 41.96
C THR A 155 2.16 -18.81 41.78
N HIS A 156 1.29 -19.82 41.84
CA HIS A 156 1.68 -21.21 41.55
C HIS A 156 2.05 -21.44 40.09
N LEU A 157 1.42 -20.74 39.13
CA LEU A 157 1.83 -20.75 37.71
C LEU A 157 3.19 -20.06 37.46
N LYS A 158 3.68 -19.25 38.42
CA LYS A 158 5.00 -18.61 38.36
C LYS A 158 6.12 -19.41 39.03
N GLN A 159 5.82 -20.43 39.82
CA GLN A 159 6.83 -21.18 40.61
C GLN A 159 7.39 -22.44 39.91
N GLU A 160 6.96 -22.80 38.69
CA GLU A 160 7.54 -23.90 37.89
C GLU A 160 8.58 -23.43 36.85
N LEU A 161 9.34 -22.36 37.15
CA LEU A 161 10.53 -21.95 36.40
C LEU A 161 11.71 -21.80 37.36
N PRO A 162 12.81 -22.58 37.25
CA PRO A 162 13.99 -22.38 38.08
C PRO A 162 14.93 -21.32 37.47
N GLY A 163 15.41 -20.41 38.31
CA GLY A 163 16.59 -19.57 38.04
C GLY A 163 16.36 -18.07 38.17
N GLY A 164 16.87 -17.49 39.27
CA GLY A 164 16.62 -16.11 39.71
C GLY A 164 17.50 -15.02 39.09
N LEU A 165 17.03 -13.79 39.33
CA LEU A 165 17.65 -12.50 39.03
C LEU A 165 18.95 -12.25 39.81
N PHE A 166 19.82 -11.50 39.14
CA PHE A 166 21.03 -10.84 39.63
C PHE A 166 20.92 -10.20 41.02
N SER A 167 21.92 -10.47 41.86
CA SER A 167 22.49 -9.52 42.83
C SER A 167 24.00 -9.75 42.87
N GLY A 168 24.78 -8.70 42.62
CA GLY A 168 26.23 -8.78 42.45
C GLY A 168 27.03 -8.72 43.74
N ASN A 169 28.16 -9.44 43.78
CA ASN A 169 29.49 -8.90 44.08
C ASN A 169 30.53 -10.04 44.22
N GLY A 170 31.73 -9.82 43.66
CA GLY A 170 32.97 -10.34 44.24
C GLY A 170 33.77 -11.41 43.48
N ARG A 171 34.82 -10.94 42.80
CA ARG A 171 36.19 -11.51 42.64
C ARG A 171 36.44 -12.82 41.82
N GLN A 172 37.12 -12.57 40.68
CA GLN A 172 38.28 -13.23 40.04
C GLN A 172 38.56 -14.75 40.14
N ARG A 173 38.83 -15.30 38.93
CA ARG A 173 39.82 -16.35 38.50
C ARG A 173 39.58 -17.78 39.03
N GLU A 174 39.84 -18.89 38.33
CA GLU A 174 40.69 -19.34 37.20
C GLU A 174 40.07 -20.71 36.74
N GLU A 175 39.95 -21.04 35.45
CA GLU A 175 40.79 -21.95 34.63
C GLU A 175 40.07 -23.24 34.10
N THR A 176 40.25 -23.47 32.80
CA THR A 176 40.38 -24.74 32.03
C THR A 176 39.34 -25.89 32.06
N ALA A 177 38.64 -26.07 30.92
CA ALA A 177 38.53 -27.24 30.01
C ALA A 177 38.27 -28.70 30.55
N PRO A 178 38.05 -29.74 29.71
CA PRO A 178 36.72 -30.29 29.37
C PRO A 178 36.55 -31.83 29.61
N SER A 179 35.32 -32.36 29.64
CA SER A 179 34.93 -33.73 29.15
C SER A 179 33.45 -34.02 29.50
N ALA A 180 32.59 -34.25 28.50
CA ALA A 180 32.11 -35.54 28.02
C ALA A 180 31.31 -36.38 29.04
N ALA A 181 29.98 -36.47 28.86
CA ALA A 181 29.27 -37.73 28.57
C ALA A 181 27.73 -37.62 28.71
N CYS A 182 27.06 -38.08 27.67
CA CYS A 182 25.82 -38.88 27.65
C CYS A 182 24.45 -38.28 28.09
N ARG A 183 23.71 -37.90 27.03
CA ARG A 183 22.34 -38.31 26.65
C ARG A 183 21.23 -38.36 27.71
N GLY A 184 20.24 -37.49 27.49
CA GLY A 184 18.83 -37.70 27.80
C GLY A 184 17.95 -36.68 27.06
N GLN A 185 17.52 -37.00 25.83
CA GLN A 185 16.63 -36.17 25.02
C GLN A 185 15.20 -36.12 25.60
N ARG A 186 14.59 -34.92 25.63
CA ARG A 186 13.14 -34.71 25.58
C ARG A 186 12.85 -33.66 24.49
N GLU A 187 12.13 -34.07 23.44
CA GLU A 187 11.74 -33.19 22.32
C GLU A 187 10.53 -32.28 22.65
N PRO A 188 10.42 -31.08 22.05
CA PRO A 188 9.28 -30.18 22.24
C PRO A 188 8.19 -30.32 21.15
N ASN A 189 6.93 -30.42 21.59
CA ASN A 189 5.71 -29.94 20.90
C ASN A 189 5.49 -30.34 19.41
N GLY A 190 5.48 -31.63 19.07
CA GLY A 190 4.89 -32.14 17.81
C GLY A 190 5.48 -31.58 16.50
N GLY A 191 6.62 -30.91 16.57
CA GLY A 191 7.34 -30.35 15.43
C GLY A 191 6.85 -29.00 14.90
N LEU A 192 5.66 -28.48 15.26
CA LEU A 192 5.16 -27.21 14.72
C LEU A 192 5.97 -26.02 15.26
N ARG A 193 6.68 -25.34 14.38
CA ARG A 193 7.47 -24.13 14.60
C ARG A 193 6.92 -23.00 13.77
N ALA A 194 7.06 -21.79 14.28
CA ALA A 194 6.64 -20.60 13.58
C ALA A 194 7.56 -19.45 13.92
N GLU A 195 8.14 -18.85 12.89
CA GLU A 195 9.10 -17.77 13.05
C GLU A 195 8.68 -16.58 12.17
N PRO A 196 8.66 -15.35 12.71
CA PRO A 196 8.55 -14.16 11.88
C PRO A 196 9.70 -14.16 10.87
N THR A 197 9.38 -13.96 9.60
CA THR A 197 10.43 -13.89 8.58
C THR A 197 10.99 -12.48 8.48
N ALA A 198 12.28 -12.36 8.16
CA ALA A 198 12.90 -11.07 7.85
C ALA A 198 12.24 -10.37 6.64
N GLU A 199 11.50 -11.12 5.81
CA GLU A 199 10.78 -10.65 4.63
C GLU A 199 9.30 -10.31 4.89
N GLY A 200 8.84 -10.31 6.15
CA GLY A 200 7.44 -10.07 6.52
C GLY A 200 6.56 -11.33 6.43
N GLY A 201 5.56 -11.44 7.29
CA GLY A 201 4.78 -12.67 7.46
C GLY A 201 5.45 -13.70 8.38
N ILE A 202 4.79 -14.85 8.57
CA ILE A 202 5.22 -15.91 9.50
C ILE A 202 5.51 -17.20 8.71
N SER A 203 6.72 -17.73 8.83
CA SER A 203 7.06 -19.06 8.28
C SER A 203 6.70 -20.12 9.30
N LEU A 204 5.86 -21.08 8.90
CA LEU A 204 5.48 -22.24 9.69
C LEU A 204 6.15 -23.49 9.14
N SER A 205 6.70 -24.32 9.99
CA SER A 205 7.26 -25.62 9.63
C SER A 205 6.87 -26.67 10.66
N TRP A 206 6.70 -27.92 10.24
CA TRP A 206 6.35 -29.03 11.12
C TRP A 206 6.91 -30.35 10.62
N ASN A 207 6.96 -31.34 11.51
CA ASN A 207 7.37 -32.69 11.14
C ASN A 207 6.23 -33.39 10.40
N LEU A 208 6.54 -34.04 9.27
CA LEU A 208 5.56 -34.87 8.57
C LEU A 208 5.09 -36.01 9.47
N VAL A 209 3.79 -36.30 9.40
CA VAL A 209 3.17 -37.39 10.14
C VAL A 209 3.06 -38.57 9.20
N PRO A 210 3.64 -39.74 9.56
CA PRO A 210 3.58 -40.93 8.71
C PRO A 210 2.13 -41.29 8.34
N GLY A 211 1.84 -41.35 7.04
CA GLY A 211 0.52 -41.66 6.49
C GLY A 211 -0.50 -40.52 6.53
N ALA A 212 -0.09 -39.27 6.80
CA ALA A 212 -0.95 -38.11 6.57
C ALA A 212 -1.01 -37.76 5.08
N ILE A 213 -2.21 -37.50 4.57
CA ILE A 213 -2.47 -37.17 3.16
C ILE A 213 -2.33 -35.66 2.95
N HIS A 214 -2.93 -34.84 3.84
CA HIS A 214 -2.78 -33.38 3.80
C HIS A 214 -3.01 -32.75 5.18
N TYR A 215 -2.56 -31.49 5.29
CA TYR A 215 -2.65 -30.65 6.47
C TYR A 215 -3.58 -29.47 6.24
N ASN A 216 -4.41 -29.13 7.23
CA ASN A 216 -5.21 -27.91 7.26
C ASN A 216 -4.64 -26.97 8.32
N LEU A 217 -4.21 -25.79 7.89
CA LEU A 217 -3.69 -24.73 8.74
C LEU A 217 -4.79 -23.72 9.03
N TYR A 218 -4.89 -23.30 10.29
CA TYR A 218 -5.86 -22.33 10.79
C TYR A 218 -5.14 -21.23 11.55
N ARG A 219 -5.67 -20.01 11.48
CA ARG A 219 -5.13 -18.82 12.15
C ARG A 219 -6.21 -18.05 12.89
N ALA A 220 -5.89 -17.54 14.08
CA ALA A 220 -6.70 -16.56 14.81
C ALA A 220 -5.84 -15.37 15.26
N ARG A 221 -6.43 -14.19 15.43
CA ARG A 221 -5.82 -13.13 16.26
C ARG A 221 -6.08 -13.46 17.73
N ARG A 222 -5.23 -13.01 18.66
CA ARG A 222 -5.41 -13.25 20.10
C ARG A 222 -6.84 -12.90 20.55
N GLY A 223 -7.57 -13.89 21.07
CA GLY A 223 -8.96 -13.74 21.53
C GLY A 223 -10.04 -13.82 20.42
N GLY A 224 -9.65 -14.01 19.16
CA GLY A 224 -10.55 -14.23 18.02
C GLY A 224 -10.77 -15.71 17.68
N GLU A 225 -11.68 -15.98 16.75
CA GLU A 225 -11.94 -17.34 16.26
C GLU A 225 -10.93 -17.78 15.20
N PHE A 226 -10.59 -19.08 15.18
CA PHE A 226 -9.72 -19.68 14.18
C PHE A 226 -10.41 -19.72 12.82
N ARG A 227 -9.78 -19.08 11.83
CA ARG A 227 -10.17 -19.13 10.42
C ARG A 227 -9.25 -20.08 9.67
N PHE A 228 -9.80 -20.78 8.69
CA PHE A 228 -9.01 -21.61 7.78
C PHE A 228 -8.08 -20.72 6.96
N LEU A 229 -6.81 -21.12 6.86
CA LEU A 229 -5.77 -20.35 6.17
C LEU A 229 -5.34 -21.05 4.87
N ALA A 230 -4.97 -22.33 4.94
CA ALA A 230 -4.54 -23.10 3.78
C ALA A 230 -4.62 -24.60 4.01
N ARG A 231 -4.69 -25.36 2.91
CA ARG A 231 -4.41 -26.80 2.86
C ARG A 231 -3.05 -27.01 2.19
N THR A 232 -2.21 -27.88 2.73
CA THR A 232 -0.92 -28.23 2.12
C THR A 232 -0.58 -29.70 2.38
N GLU A 233 0.12 -30.33 1.46
CA GLU A 233 0.68 -31.68 1.61
C GLU A 233 2.12 -31.63 2.14
N GLY A 234 2.75 -30.45 2.06
CA GLY A 234 4.11 -30.20 2.52
C GLY A 234 4.24 -30.01 4.03
N ALA A 235 5.49 -29.97 4.49
CA ALA A 235 5.88 -29.83 5.88
C ALA A 235 6.07 -28.36 6.33
N SER A 236 5.76 -27.40 5.46
CA SER A 236 5.93 -25.98 5.75
C SER A 236 4.91 -25.13 5.00
N PHE A 237 4.65 -23.93 5.52
CA PHE A 237 3.76 -22.95 4.92
C PHE A 237 4.17 -21.54 5.37
N ARG A 238 4.24 -20.59 4.43
CA ARG A 238 4.44 -19.17 4.77
C ARG A 238 3.09 -18.47 4.81
N ASP A 239 2.78 -17.81 5.92
CA ASP A 239 1.66 -16.87 6.02
C ASP A 239 2.13 -15.44 5.70
N PRO A 240 1.96 -14.95 4.46
CA PRO A 240 2.36 -13.59 4.08
C PRO A 240 1.40 -12.53 4.62
N SER A 241 0.25 -12.91 5.17
CA SER A 241 -0.83 -12.00 5.56
C SER A 241 -0.80 -11.63 7.05
N ALA A 242 0.27 -11.97 7.77
CA ALA A 242 0.44 -11.60 9.17
C ALA A 242 0.91 -10.13 9.27
N GLU A 243 0.19 -9.32 10.03
CA GLU A 243 0.43 -7.89 10.22
C GLU A 243 1.36 -7.64 11.42
N GLY A 244 2.17 -6.57 11.35
CA GLY A 244 3.02 -6.13 12.45
C GLY A 244 2.24 -5.79 13.74
N ASP A 245 2.93 -5.86 14.89
CA ASP A 245 2.38 -5.68 16.24
C ASP A 245 1.12 -6.51 16.58
N THR A 246 0.85 -7.57 15.80
CA THR A 246 -0.30 -8.43 16.00
C THR A 246 0.14 -9.82 16.48
N GLU A 247 -0.51 -10.33 17.52
CA GLU A 247 -0.30 -11.70 17.98
C GLU A 247 -1.29 -12.65 17.30
N TYR A 248 -0.73 -13.63 16.60
CA TYR A 248 -1.46 -14.67 15.88
C TYR A 248 -1.32 -16.02 16.60
N LEU A 249 -2.38 -16.81 16.52
CA LEU A 249 -2.42 -18.20 16.96
C LEU A 249 -2.57 -19.08 15.73
N TYR A 250 -1.62 -20.01 15.52
CA TYR A 250 -1.68 -20.98 14.45
C TYR A 250 -2.04 -22.35 14.98
N LYS A 251 -2.98 -23.02 14.30
CA LYS A 251 -3.42 -24.37 14.62
C LYS A 251 -3.33 -25.22 13.37
N LEU A 252 -2.66 -26.36 13.49
CA LEU A 252 -2.46 -27.28 12.38
C LEU A 252 -3.19 -28.59 12.65
N LYS A 253 -3.95 -29.05 11.66
CA LYS A 253 -4.61 -30.37 11.66
C LYS A 253 -4.12 -31.21 10.50
N TYR A 254 -4.09 -32.52 10.64
CA TYR A 254 -3.76 -33.45 9.58
C TYR A 254 -4.83 -34.54 9.45
N THR A 255 -4.94 -35.17 8.29
CA THR A 255 -5.82 -36.33 8.07
C THR A 255 -5.05 -37.47 7.41
N LYS A 256 -5.42 -38.71 7.71
CA LYS A 256 -4.88 -39.93 7.07
C LYS A 256 -5.88 -40.62 6.13
N ASP A 257 -7.13 -40.17 6.15
CA ASP A 257 -8.27 -40.85 5.50
C ASP A 257 -9.19 -39.85 4.76
N GLY A 258 -8.80 -38.57 4.67
CA GLY A 258 -9.56 -37.49 4.02
C GLY A 258 -10.76 -36.98 4.82
N ASN A 259 -11.29 -37.78 5.76
CA ASN A 259 -12.56 -37.54 6.43
C ASN A 259 -12.42 -37.14 7.91
N ARG A 260 -11.34 -37.56 8.59
CA ARG A 260 -11.11 -37.27 10.01
C ARG A 260 -9.83 -36.45 10.18
N TYR A 261 -9.97 -35.26 10.77
CA TYR A 261 -8.86 -34.35 11.03
C TYR A 261 -8.45 -34.39 12.49
N ARG A 262 -7.16 -34.61 12.73
CA ARG A 262 -6.53 -34.64 14.06
C ARG A 262 -5.64 -33.42 14.25
N ASP A 263 -5.63 -32.86 15.45
CA ASP A 263 -4.74 -31.75 15.78
C ASP A 263 -3.29 -32.26 15.85
N LEU A 264 -2.36 -31.61 15.13
CA LEU A 264 -0.94 -31.98 15.16
C LEU A 264 -0.26 -31.48 16.44
N ALA A 265 -0.57 -30.25 16.83
CA ALA A 265 0.03 -29.56 17.96
C ALA A 265 -0.98 -28.64 18.66
N LYS A 266 -0.67 -28.24 19.89
CA LYS A 266 -1.36 -27.13 20.56
C LYS A 266 -1.21 -25.85 19.72
N PRO A 267 -2.19 -24.94 19.72
CA PRO A 267 -2.06 -23.70 18.96
C PRO A 267 -0.80 -22.93 19.36
N LEU A 268 0.01 -22.59 18.36
CA LEU A 268 1.27 -21.88 18.53
C LEU A 268 1.01 -20.38 18.44
N ALA A 269 1.32 -19.65 19.51
CA ALA A 269 1.26 -18.19 19.53
C ALA A 269 2.54 -17.61 18.94
N VAL A 270 2.39 -16.67 18.02
CA VAL A 270 3.49 -15.92 17.43
C VAL A 270 3.11 -14.46 17.44
N ARG A 271 3.92 -13.64 18.11
CA ARG A 271 3.75 -12.20 18.06
C ARG A 271 4.60 -11.65 16.92
N MET A 272 3.94 -10.99 15.98
CA MET A 272 4.66 -10.20 15.01
C MET A 272 5.32 -9.03 15.74
N PRO A 273 6.62 -8.78 15.51
CA PRO A 273 7.26 -7.58 16.03
C PRO A 273 6.49 -6.35 15.57
N ARG A 274 6.60 -5.24 16.31
CA ARG A 274 6.05 -3.95 15.84
C ARG A 274 6.48 -3.73 14.41
N SER A 275 5.53 -3.39 13.54
CA SER A 275 5.88 -3.04 12.16
C SER A 275 6.97 -1.97 12.22
N ARG A 276 8.11 -2.24 11.59
CA ARG A 276 9.17 -1.24 11.43
C ARG A 276 8.66 0.00 10.69
N TYR A 277 7.55 -0.15 9.97
CA TYR A 277 6.95 0.81 9.07
C TYR A 277 5.57 1.28 9.56
N GLY A 278 5.21 2.55 9.31
CA GLY A 278 3.91 3.14 9.72
C GLY A 278 2.69 2.60 8.95
N GLU A 279 1.54 3.30 9.03
CA GLU A 279 0.28 2.87 8.38
C GLU A 279 0.37 2.74 6.84
N ASN A 280 1.18 3.58 6.19
CA ASN A 280 1.55 3.48 4.77
C ASN A 280 2.92 2.78 4.61
N GLY A 281 3.22 1.84 5.50
CA GLY A 281 4.50 1.16 5.60
C GLY A 281 4.57 -0.18 4.87
N GLY A 282 5.74 -0.51 4.34
CA GLY A 282 6.07 -1.79 3.73
C GLY A 282 7.56 -1.85 3.40
N ARG A 283 8.03 -3.00 2.90
CA ARG A 283 9.45 -3.23 2.65
C ARG A 283 9.76 -2.98 1.17
N LEU A 284 10.86 -2.30 0.88
CA LEU A 284 11.45 -2.24 -0.45
C LEU A 284 12.26 -3.48 -0.80
N TYR A 285 12.38 -3.79 -2.09
CA TYR A 285 13.25 -4.89 -2.53
C TYR A 285 14.73 -4.53 -2.29
N GLU A 286 15.40 -5.25 -1.38
CA GLU A 286 16.76 -4.92 -0.93
C GLU A 286 17.87 -5.68 -1.68
N LYS A 287 17.53 -6.69 -2.50
CA LYS A 287 18.53 -7.54 -3.22
C LYS A 287 18.94 -6.99 -4.59
N GLY A 288 18.58 -5.75 -4.90
CA GLY A 288 18.88 -5.09 -6.16
C GLY A 288 17.75 -4.14 -6.54
N ALA A 289 17.53 -4.00 -7.85
CA ALA A 289 16.31 -3.42 -8.41
C ALA A 289 15.15 -4.42 -8.31
N GLU A 290 13.95 -3.95 -8.01
CA GLU A 290 12.73 -4.74 -7.85
C GLU A 290 12.36 -5.52 -9.12
N SER A 291 12.63 -4.97 -10.30
CA SER A 291 12.46 -5.65 -11.60
C SER A 291 13.23 -6.97 -11.71
N GLN A 292 14.19 -7.23 -10.83
CA GLN A 292 14.94 -8.48 -10.76
C GLN A 292 14.29 -9.55 -9.85
N ALA A 293 13.24 -9.19 -9.11
CA ALA A 293 12.61 -10.06 -8.11
C ALA A 293 11.91 -11.28 -8.73
N ALA A 294 11.24 -11.10 -9.89
CA ALA A 294 10.44 -12.15 -10.54
C ALA A 294 11.29 -13.28 -11.15
N LYS A 295 12.62 -13.12 -11.29
CA LYS A 295 13.57 -14.11 -11.83
C LYS A 295 13.11 -14.82 -13.12
N ARG A 296 12.38 -14.12 -13.99
CA ARG A 296 11.91 -14.70 -15.26
C ARG A 296 13.10 -14.99 -16.19
N MET A 297 12.98 -16.06 -16.97
CA MET A 297 13.85 -16.29 -18.11
C MET A 297 13.66 -15.16 -19.13
N SER A 298 14.66 -14.88 -19.97
CA SER A 298 14.46 -13.95 -21.10
C SER A 298 13.38 -14.49 -22.05
N ALA A 299 12.61 -13.60 -22.69
CA ALA A 299 11.58 -13.97 -23.66
C ALA A 299 12.10 -14.95 -24.74
N MET A 300 13.32 -14.73 -25.26
CA MET A 300 13.96 -15.62 -26.23
C MET A 300 14.15 -17.06 -25.70
N ASN A 301 14.79 -17.21 -24.52
CA ASN A 301 14.97 -18.53 -23.91
C ASN A 301 13.65 -19.20 -23.53
N PHE A 302 12.65 -18.43 -23.12
CA PHE A 302 11.32 -18.96 -22.86
C PHE A 302 10.68 -19.47 -24.15
N ALA A 303 10.68 -18.69 -25.24
CA ALA A 303 10.22 -19.13 -26.55
C ALA A 303 10.96 -20.40 -27.03
N LYS A 304 12.28 -20.46 -26.87
CA LYS A 304 13.09 -21.65 -27.18
C LYS A 304 12.62 -22.88 -26.40
N SER A 305 12.24 -22.72 -25.13
CA SER A 305 11.74 -23.82 -24.30
C SER A 305 10.39 -24.38 -24.76
N LEU A 306 9.67 -23.64 -25.61
CA LEU A 306 8.37 -24.00 -26.18
C LEU A 306 8.49 -24.65 -27.58
N MET A 307 9.69 -24.67 -28.17
CA MET A 307 9.93 -25.25 -29.50
C MET A 307 9.61 -26.75 -29.63
N PRO A 308 9.74 -27.60 -28.59
CA PRO A 308 9.37 -29.02 -28.69
C PRO A 308 7.87 -29.27 -28.88
N TYR A 309 7.00 -28.28 -28.60
CA TYR A 309 5.55 -28.43 -28.70
C TYR A 309 5.05 -27.97 -30.06
N GLU A 310 4.00 -28.60 -30.58
CA GLU A 310 3.36 -28.23 -31.84
C GLU A 310 2.30 -27.14 -31.65
N THR A 311 1.52 -27.27 -30.58
CA THR A 311 0.50 -26.29 -30.19
C THR A 311 0.89 -25.56 -28.91
N VAL A 312 0.88 -24.24 -28.96
CA VAL A 312 1.09 -23.37 -27.80
C VAL A 312 -0.21 -22.64 -27.52
N SER A 313 -0.79 -22.93 -26.36
CA SER A 313 -2.01 -22.28 -25.88
C SER A 313 -1.69 -21.28 -24.78
N PHE A 314 -2.41 -20.16 -24.75
CA PHE A 314 -2.17 -19.05 -23.85
C PHE A 314 -3.44 -18.66 -23.13
N ASP A 315 -3.38 -18.47 -21.82
CA ASP A 315 -4.33 -17.62 -21.14
C ASP A 315 -4.23 -16.17 -21.63
N ILE A 316 -5.32 -15.40 -21.52
CA ILE A 316 -5.39 -14.05 -22.08
C ILE A 316 -5.04 -12.97 -21.06
N PHE A 317 -5.79 -12.84 -19.97
CA PHE A 317 -5.64 -11.71 -19.04
C PHE A 317 -4.58 -11.98 -17.98
N ASP A 318 -3.79 -10.98 -17.64
CA ASP A 318 -2.60 -11.10 -16.76
C ASP A 318 -1.50 -12.05 -17.29
N THR A 319 -1.71 -12.64 -18.47
CA THR A 319 -0.75 -13.44 -19.25
C THR A 319 -0.34 -12.70 -20.53
N LEU A 320 -1.25 -12.59 -21.53
CA LEU A 320 -1.01 -11.88 -22.79
C LEU A 320 -1.34 -10.39 -22.70
N LEU A 321 -2.42 -10.05 -21.99
CA LEU A 321 -2.97 -8.71 -21.87
C LEU A 321 -2.91 -8.22 -20.44
N PHE A 322 -2.45 -6.98 -20.26
CA PHE A 322 -2.53 -6.27 -19.00
C PHE A 322 -3.64 -5.22 -19.05
N ARG A 323 -4.13 -4.89 -17.86
CA ARG A 323 -4.95 -3.70 -17.59
C ARG A 323 -4.12 -2.71 -16.78
N PRO A 324 -4.37 -1.40 -16.88
CA PRO A 324 -3.64 -0.41 -16.10
C PRO A 324 -4.18 -0.33 -14.66
N PHE A 325 -4.63 -1.44 -14.07
CA PHE A 325 -5.22 -1.49 -12.73
C PHE A 325 -4.69 -2.69 -11.93
N ALA A 326 -4.69 -2.55 -10.60
CA ALA A 326 -4.32 -3.63 -9.70
C ALA A 326 -5.39 -4.73 -9.59
N LYS A 327 -6.65 -4.40 -9.89
CA LYS A 327 -7.76 -5.35 -9.95
C LYS A 327 -8.53 -5.16 -11.25
N PRO A 328 -8.85 -6.24 -11.98
CA PRO A 328 -9.65 -6.15 -13.21
C PRO A 328 -11.00 -5.45 -13.00
N SER A 329 -11.65 -5.69 -11.85
CA SER A 329 -12.96 -5.09 -11.54
C SER A 329 -12.95 -3.57 -11.40
N ASP A 330 -11.79 -2.93 -11.30
CA ASP A 330 -11.71 -1.48 -11.15
C ASP A 330 -12.01 -0.77 -12.47
N LEU A 331 -11.92 -1.47 -13.62
CA LEU A 331 -12.42 -1.00 -14.90
C LEU A 331 -13.91 -0.64 -14.87
N PHE A 332 -14.72 -1.38 -14.10
CA PHE A 332 -16.15 -1.13 -13.98
C PHE A 332 -16.46 0.26 -13.38
N ILE A 333 -15.51 0.89 -12.70
CA ILE A 333 -15.66 2.27 -12.20
C ILE A 333 -15.77 3.23 -13.38
N LEU A 334 -14.96 3.02 -14.43
CA LEU A 334 -14.95 3.84 -15.64
C LEU A 334 -16.20 3.56 -16.49
N VAL A 335 -16.65 2.30 -16.53
CA VAL A 335 -17.93 1.96 -17.18
C VAL A 335 -19.09 2.68 -16.46
N GLY A 336 -19.15 2.60 -15.13
CA GLY A 336 -20.17 3.28 -14.34
C GLY A 336 -20.16 4.80 -14.49
N GLU A 337 -18.97 5.40 -14.62
CA GLU A 337 -18.80 6.82 -14.90
C GLU A 337 -19.41 7.20 -16.26
N ARG A 338 -19.03 6.51 -17.35
CA ARG A 338 -19.56 6.76 -18.70
C ARG A 338 -21.07 6.54 -18.81
N LEU A 339 -21.60 5.59 -18.03
CA LEU A 339 -23.03 5.31 -17.94
C LEU A 339 -23.77 6.25 -16.99
N ASN A 340 -23.04 7.03 -16.18
CA ASN A 340 -23.58 7.87 -15.12
C ASN A 340 -24.46 7.09 -14.12
N ILE A 341 -23.98 5.93 -13.67
CA ILE A 341 -24.67 5.04 -12.73
C ILE A 341 -23.88 4.92 -11.43
N MET A 342 -24.53 5.33 -10.34
CA MET A 342 -24.01 5.13 -8.98
C MET A 342 -23.94 3.64 -8.64
N ASP A 343 -22.91 3.24 -7.89
CA ASP A 343 -22.69 1.85 -7.43
C ASP A 343 -22.62 0.80 -8.55
N PHE A 344 -22.37 1.22 -9.80
CA PHE A 344 -22.34 0.33 -10.97
C PHE A 344 -21.44 -0.88 -10.78
N CYS A 345 -20.27 -0.74 -10.14
CA CYS A 345 -19.37 -1.86 -9.87
C CYS A 345 -20.03 -3.01 -9.12
N GLU A 346 -20.83 -2.70 -8.10
CA GLU A 346 -21.50 -3.72 -7.28
C GLU A 346 -22.74 -4.27 -7.99
N ILE A 347 -23.46 -3.42 -8.73
CA ILE A 347 -24.55 -3.86 -9.64
C ILE A 347 -23.99 -4.86 -10.66
N ARG A 348 -22.90 -4.52 -11.36
CA ARG A 348 -22.29 -5.32 -12.41
C ARG A 348 -21.72 -6.65 -11.90
N LYS A 349 -21.08 -6.66 -10.72
CA LYS A 349 -20.62 -7.90 -10.06
C LYS A 349 -21.79 -8.74 -9.56
N GLY A 350 -22.82 -8.11 -8.99
CA GLY A 350 -24.03 -8.77 -8.52
C GLY A 350 -24.82 -9.42 -9.65
N ALA A 351 -24.94 -8.72 -10.78
CA ALA A 351 -25.55 -9.21 -12.02
C ALA A 351 -24.80 -10.44 -12.56
N GLU A 352 -23.47 -10.41 -12.57
CA GLU A 352 -22.68 -11.57 -12.97
C GLU A 352 -22.92 -12.77 -12.06
N GLU A 353 -22.87 -12.61 -10.75
CA GLU A 353 -23.11 -13.73 -9.83
C GLU A 353 -24.56 -14.25 -9.93
N LYS A 354 -25.54 -13.37 -10.20
CA LYS A 354 -26.94 -13.77 -10.49
C LYS A 354 -27.02 -14.59 -11.78
N ALA A 355 -26.37 -14.13 -12.86
CA ALA A 355 -26.29 -14.85 -14.12
C ALA A 355 -25.64 -16.23 -13.94
N ARG A 356 -24.49 -16.30 -13.26
CA ARG A 356 -23.76 -17.56 -13.03
C ARG A 356 -24.58 -18.57 -12.22
N LYS A 357 -25.35 -18.13 -11.23
CA LYS A 357 -26.26 -19.01 -10.46
C LYS A 357 -27.40 -19.56 -11.31
N VAL A 358 -27.97 -18.72 -12.18
CA VAL A 358 -29.04 -19.15 -13.09
C VAL A 358 -28.51 -20.10 -14.15
N SER A 359 -27.35 -19.81 -14.74
CA SER A 359 -26.67 -20.71 -15.67
C SER A 359 -26.39 -22.07 -15.03
N GLN A 360 -25.93 -22.09 -13.77
CA GLN A 360 -25.67 -23.34 -13.05
C GLN A 360 -26.94 -24.18 -12.85
N ALA A 361 -28.08 -23.53 -12.58
CA ALA A 361 -29.35 -24.22 -12.36
C ALA A 361 -29.99 -24.72 -13.67
N VAL A 362 -29.82 -23.99 -14.78
CA VAL A 362 -30.48 -24.27 -16.05
C VAL A 362 -29.60 -25.09 -16.99
N LYS A 363 -28.32 -24.73 -17.11
CA LYS A 363 -27.35 -25.32 -18.04
C LYS A 363 -26.36 -26.27 -17.37
N GLY A 364 -26.33 -26.33 -16.04
CA GLY A 364 -25.35 -27.15 -15.30
C GLY A 364 -23.94 -26.58 -15.24
N SER A 365 -23.70 -25.38 -15.79
CA SER A 365 -22.41 -24.70 -15.87
C SER A 365 -22.49 -23.29 -15.27
N ARG A 366 -21.37 -22.75 -14.76
CA ARG A 366 -21.29 -21.36 -14.26
C ARG A 366 -20.84 -20.37 -15.32
N GLU A 367 -20.63 -20.81 -16.56
CA GLU A 367 -20.24 -19.93 -17.66
C GLU A 367 -21.43 -19.12 -18.16
N VAL A 368 -21.17 -17.84 -18.45
CA VAL A 368 -22.17 -16.84 -18.86
C VAL A 368 -21.57 -15.89 -19.89
N THR A 369 -22.39 -15.36 -20.78
CA THR A 369 -21.96 -14.31 -21.72
C THR A 369 -22.15 -12.91 -21.12
N ILE A 370 -21.47 -11.91 -21.69
CA ILE A 370 -21.65 -10.51 -21.30
C ILE A 370 -23.10 -10.07 -21.43
N PHE A 371 -23.81 -10.51 -22.47
CA PHE A 371 -25.24 -10.21 -22.67
C PHE A 371 -26.10 -10.80 -21.55
N GLU A 372 -25.88 -12.06 -21.16
CA GLU A 372 -26.60 -12.66 -20.03
C GLU A 372 -26.39 -11.91 -18.72
N ILE A 373 -25.20 -11.32 -18.53
CA ILE A 373 -24.91 -10.47 -17.39
C ILE A 373 -25.66 -9.13 -17.53
N TYR A 374 -25.55 -8.47 -18.69
CA TYR A 374 -26.16 -7.17 -18.93
C TYR A 374 -27.68 -7.20 -18.94
N ARG A 375 -28.31 -8.35 -19.17
CA ARG A 375 -29.75 -8.54 -18.94
C ARG A 375 -30.14 -8.21 -17.49
N TYR A 376 -29.33 -8.64 -16.52
CA TYR A 376 -29.56 -8.35 -15.11
C TYR A 376 -29.12 -6.94 -14.72
N VAL A 377 -28.11 -6.37 -15.39
CA VAL A 377 -27.77 -4.96 -15.24
C VAL A 377 -28.91 -4.08 -15.72
N ALA A 378 -29.48 -4.36 -16.89
CA ALA A 378 -30.62 -3.67 -17.48
C ALA A 378 -31.87 -3.77 -16.59
N GLU A 379 -32.15 -4.94 -15.99
CA GLU A 379 -33.24 -5.12 -15.02
C GLU A 379 -33.13 -4.16 -13.83
N GLU A 380 -31.92 -3.92 -13.33
CA GLU A 380 -31.67 -3.05 -12.16
C GLU A 380 -31.61 -1.56 -12.53
N THR A 381 -31.07 -1.24 -13.71
CA THR A 381 -30.67 0.14 -14.09
C THR A 381 -31.57 0.80 -15.13
N GLY A 382 -32.39 0.02 -15.86
CA GLY A 382 -33.20 0.50 -16.97
C GLY A 382 -32.42 0.76 -18.27
N MET A 383 -31.16 0.33 -18.33
CA MET A 383 -30.30 0.49 -19.49
C MET A 383 -30.65 -0.45 -20.64
N GLU A 384 -30.25 -0.06 -21.87
CA GLU A 384 -30.28 -0.95 -23.01
C GLU A 384 -29.10 -1.94 -22.93
N GLU A 385 -29.41 -3.23 -22.96
CA GLU A 385 -28.48 -4.34 -22.70
C GLU A 385 -27.29 -4.34 -23.68
N ALA A 386 -27.56 -4.24 -24.98
CA ALA A 386 -26.55 -4.41 -26.01
C ALA A 386 -25.57 -3.23 -26.06
N ALA A 387 -26.07 -2.00 -25.97
CA ALA A 387 -25.29 -0.78 -25.95
C ALA A 387 -24.40 -0.70 -24.69
N ALA A 388 -24.94 -1.07 -23.53
CA ALA A 388 -24.18 -1.06 -22.28
C ALA A 388 -23.08 -2.15 -22.27
N ALA A 389 -23.39 -3.35 -22.77
CA ALA A 389 -22.41 -4.42 -22.96
C ALA A 389 -21.30 -4.01 -23.94
N ARG A 390 -21.65 -3.36 -25.06
CA ARG A 390 -20.68 -2.88 -26.04
C ARG A 390 -19.80 -1.78 -25.44
N LEU A 391 -20.35 -0.87 -24.64
CA LEU A 391 -19.55 0.16 -23.97
C LEU A 391 -18.50 -0.44 -23.02
N GLU A 392 -18.85 -1.44 -22.21
CA GLU A 392 -17.87 -2.13 -21.35
C GLU A 392 -16.73 -2.72 -22.19
N PHE A 393 -17.05 -3.33 -23.33
CA PHE A 393 -16.05 -3.86 -24.26
C PHE A 393 -15.17 -2.77 -24.89
N GLU A 394 -15.74 -1.65 -25.33
CA GLU A 394 -14.93 -0.54 -25.88
C GLU A 394 -13.99 0.07 -24.83
N ILE A 395 -14.45 0.18 -23.58
CA ILE A 395 -13.61 0.64 -22.46
C ILE A 395 -12.49 -0.38 -22.18
N GLU A 396 -12.81 -1.69 -22.14
CA GLU A 396 -11.83 -2.78 -22.02
C GLU A 396 -10.78 -2.67 -23.13
N LYS A 397 -11.22 -2.52 -24.38
CA LYS A 397 -10.34 -2.38 -25.55
C LYS A 397 -9.44 -1.16 -25.48
N SER A 398 -9.95 -0.02 -25.01
CA SER A 398 -9.16 1.22 -24.88
C SER A 398 -8.07 1.15 -23.81
N LEU A 399 -8.26 0.32 -22.76
CA LEU A 399 -7.38 0.25 -21.60
C LEU A 399 -6.42 -0.94 -21.66
N CYS A 400 -6.83 -2.05 -22.27
CA CYS A 400 -6.00 -3.24 -22.40
C CYS A 400 -4.80 -3.01 -23.31
N TYR A 401 -3.73 -3.72 -23.01
CA TYR A 401 -2.49 -3.65 -23.78
C TYR A 401 -1.69 -4.93 -23.67
N ALA A 402 -0.83 -5.15 -24.65
CA ALA A 402 0.03 -6.32 -24.64
C ALA A 402 1.03 -6.30 -23.48
N ASN A 403 1.16 -7.46 -22.83
CA ASN A 403 2.34 -7.82 -22.07
C ASN A 403 3.56 -7.85 -23.02
N PRO A 404 4.54 -6.93 -22.88
CA PRO A 404 5.65 -6.84 -23.82
C PRO A 404 6.52 -8.10 -23.85
N TYR A 405 6.63 -8.78 -22.71
CA TYR A 405 7.35 -10.04 -22.60
C TYR A 405 6.70 -11.13 -23.46
N MET A 406 5.39 -11.34 -23.28
CA MET A 406 4.66 -12.37 -24.03
C MET A 406 4.45 -12.01 -25.49
N LEU A 407 4.34 -10.73 -25.84
CA LEU A 407 4.28 -10.30 -27.24
C LEU A 407 5.57 -10.67 -28.00
N THR A 408 6.72 -10.55 -27.34
CA THR A 408 8.01 -10.99 -27.90
C THR A 408 8.03 -12.51 -28.11
N VAL A 409 7.58 -13.27 -27.10
CA VAL A 409 7.48 -14.74 -27.18
C VAL A 409 6.54 -15.17 -28.31
N PHE A 410 5.36 -14.56 -28.40
CA PHE A 410 4.35 -14.82 -29.40
C PHE A 410 4.89 -14.61 -30.82
N ARG A 411 5.55 -13.47 -31.07
CA ARG A 411 6.15 -13.18 -32.39
C ARG A 411 7.18 -14.21 -32.80
N ILE A 412 8.06 -14.62 -31.87
CA ILE A 412 9.05 -15.66 -32.14
C ILE A 412 8.37 -16.98 -32.54
N LEU A 413 7.34 -17.41 -31.80
CA LEU A 413 6.64 -18.67 -32.07
C LEU A 413 5.85 -18.62 -33.38
N LYS A 414 5.23 -17.48 -33.69
CA LYS A 414 4.51 -17.25 -34.94
C LYS A 414 5.44 -17.38 -36.16
N GLU A 415 6.62 -16.76 -36.11
CA GLU A 415 7.64 -16.89 -37.18
C GLU A 415 8.18 -18.32 -37.33
N GLN A 416 8.02 -19.17 -36.32
CA GLN A 416 8.37 -20.60 -36.40
C GLN A 416 7.20 -21.49 -36.84
N GLY A 417 6.07 -20.91 -37.27
CA GLY A 417 4.91 -21.66 -37.75
C GLY A 417 4.23 -22.52 -36.68
N LYS A 418 4.37 -22.16 -35.40
CA LYS A 418 3.67 -22.87 -34.32
C LYS A 418 2.18 -22.59 -34.38
N ARG A 419 1.37 -23.59 -34.02
CA ARG A 419 -0.07 -23.38 -33.82
C ARG A 419 -0.28 -22.62 -32.52
N MET A 420 -0.96 -21.48 -32.60
CA MET A 420 -1.17 -20.54 -31.50
C MET A 420 -2.66 -20.47 -31.15
N VAL A 421 -3.01 -20.77 -29.90
CA VAL A 421 -4.41 -20.74 -29.42
C VAL A 421 -4.55 -19.85 -28.20
N ALA A 422 -5.55 -18.97 -28.18
CA ALA A 422 -5.93 -18.24 -26.98
C ALA A 422 -7.05 -19.01 -26.24
N LEU A 423 -6.89 -19.23 -24.94
CA LEU A 423 -7.76 -20.07 -24.12
C LEU A 423 -8.10 -19.36 -22.80
N SER A 424 -9.33 -18.88 -22.61
CA SER A 424 -9.67 -18.04 -21.45
C SER A 424 -11.04 -18.34 -20.83
N ASP A 425 -11.09 -18.28 -19.49
CA ASP A 425 -12.34 -18.30 -18.74
C ASP A 425 -12.93 -16.88 -18.72
N MET A 426 -13.70 -16.53 -19.76
CA MET A 426 -14.16 -15.17 -20.00
C MET A 426 -15.63 -15.11 -20.42
N TYR A 427 -16.30 -14.04 -20.00
CA TYR A 427 -17.69 -13.75 -20.38
C TYR A 427 -17.81 -12.98 -21.71
N LEU A 428 -16.71 -12.50 -22.28
CA LEU A 428 -16.67 -11.85 -23.57
C LEU A 428 -16.61 -12.91 -24.68
N PRO A 429 -17.47 -12.84 -25.71
CA PRO A 429 -17.47 -13.79 -26.82
C PRO A 429 -16.12 -13.86 -27.55
N GLY A 430 -15.82 -15.01 -28.16
CA GLY A 430 -14.54 -15.26 -28.82
C GLY A 430 -14.21 -14.27 -29.94
N GLU A 431 -15.22 -13.78 -30.67
CA GLU A 431 -15.06 -12.75 -31.71
C GLU A 431 -14.55 -11.42 -31.12
N TRP A 432 -15.12 -10.98 -29.99
CA TRP A 432 -14.70 -9.76 -29.31
C TRP A 432 -13.32 -9.92 -28.68
N MET A 433 -13.01 -11.12 -28.17
CA MET A 433 -11.67 -11.42 -27.66
C MET A 433 -10.62 -11.45 -28.77
N ARG A 434 -10.94 -11.95 -29.96
CA ARG A 434 -10.06 -11.87 -31.14
C ARG A 434 -9.80 -10.41 -31.52
N GLU A 435 -10.85 -9.59 -31.61
CA GLU A 435 -10.73 -8.15 -31.89
C GLU A 435 -9.83 -7.44 -30.86
N LEU A 436 -9.96 -7.79 -29.57
CA LEU A 436 -9.14 -7.23 -28.50
C LEU A 436 -7.66 -7.64 -28.60
N LEU A 437 -7.39 -8.92 -28.86
CA LEU A 437 -6.04 -9.45 -29.01
C LEU A 437 -5.31 -8.82 -30.20
N GLU A 438 -5.98 -8.71 -31.35
CA GLU A 438 -5.47 -8.04 -32.55
C GLU A 438 -5.19 -6.56 -32.28
N HIS A 439 -6.10 -5.85 -31.61
CA HIS A 439 -5.90 -4.46 -31.22
C HIS A 439 -4.65 -4.27 -30.35
N CYS A 440 -4.32 -5.25 -29.51
CA CYS A 440 -3.13 -5.23 -28.65
C CYS A 440 -1.85 -5.72 -29.37
N GLY A 441 -1.93 -6.11 -30.64
CA GLY A 441 -0.79 -6.53 -31.46
C GLY A 441 -0.56 -8.05 -31.53
N TYR A 442 -1.48 -8.87 -31.03
CA TYR A 442 -1.45 -10.32 -31.15
C TYR A 442 -2.25 -10.80 -32.36
N GLU A 443 -1.76 -10.49 -33.54
CA GLU A 443 -2.37 -10.91 -34.80
C GLU A 443 -1.98 -12.35 -35.16
N GLY A 444 -2.94 -13.16 -35.60
CA GLY A 444 -2.69 -14.50 -36.13
C GLY A 444 -2.79 -15.65 -35.13
N PHE A 445 -3.68 -15.55 -34.14
CA PHE A 445 -4.15 -16.76 -33.43
C PHE A 445 -4.97 -17.63 -34.38
N ASP A 446 -4.63 -18.92 -34.45
CA ASP A 446 -5.40 -19.91 -35.20
C ASP A 446 -6.82 -20.04 -34.60
N GLU A 447 -6.91 -19.98 -33.27
CA GLU A 447 -8.16 -20.15 -32.56
C GLU A 447 -8.22 -19.31 -31.28
N VAL A 448 -9.42 -18.84 -30.95
CA VAL A 448 -9.75 -18.16 -29.69
C VAL A 448 -10.90 -18.92 -29.05
N ILE A 449 -10.61 -19.61 -27.96
CA ILE A 449 -11.53 -20.49 -27.25
C ILE A 449 -11.84 -19.85 -25.90
N VAL A 450 -13.10 -19.48 -25.68
CA VAL A 450 -13.54 -18.83 -24.44
C VAL A 450 -14.66 -19.59 -23.75
N SER A 451 -14.67 -19.57 -22.42
CA SER A 451 -15.57 -20.39 -21.62
C SER A 451 -17.06 -20.09 -21.86
N CYS A 452 -17.43 -18.85 -22.15
CA CYS A 452 -18.83 -18.49 -22.41
C CYS A 452 -19.39 -19.15 -23.67
N ASP A 453 -18.57 -19.34 -24.70
CA ASP A 453 -18.98 -19.91 -26.00
C ASP A 453 -19.12 -21.44 -25.92
N TYR A 454 -18.28 -22.09 -25.12
CA TYR A 454 -18.23 -23.55 -24.97
C TYR A 454 -18.90 -24.07 -23.69
N HIS A 455 -19.41 -23.18 -22.84
CA HIS A 455 -20.10 -23.49 -21.58
C HIS A 455 -19.30 -24.36 -20.59
N CYS A 456 -17.97 -24.33 -20.66
CA CYS A 456 -17.07 -25.03 -19.73
C CYS A 456 -15.83 -24.19 -19.47
N SER A 457 -15.09 -24.50 -18.39
CA SER A 457 -13.93 -23.70 -17.96
C SER A 457 -12.62 -24.48 -18.06
N LYS A 458 -11.49 -23.78 -18.00
CA LYS A 458 -10.16 -24.38 -17.83
C LYS A 458 -10.09 -25.16 -16.51
N ARG A 459 -10.62 -24.58 -15.44
CA ARG A 459 -10.62 -25.20 -14.10
C ARG A 459 -11.36 -26.54 -14.06
N SER A 460 -12.43 -26.71 -14.84
CA SER A 460 -13.13 -28.00 -14.95
C SER A 460 -12.47 -28.96 -15.94
N GLY A 461 -11.41 -28.54 -16.63
CA GLY A 461 -10.74 -29.28 -17.69
C GLY A 461 -11.44 -29.25 -19.05
N GLY A 462 -12.64 -28.67 -19.15
CA GLY A 462 -13.47 -28.75 -20.34
C GLY A 462 -12.90 -27.98 -21.53
N LEU A 463 -12.35 -26.79 -21.29
CA LEU A 463 -11.71 -26.01 -22.36
C LEU A 463 -10.46 -26.71 -22.92
N TYR A 464 -9.73 -27.46 -22.10
CA TYR A 464 -8.61 -28.28 -22.58
C TYR A 464 -9.07 -29.46 -23.44
N GLU A 465 -10.22 -30.07 -23.12
CA GLU A 465 -10.81 -31.11 -23.98
C GLU A 465 -11.20 -30.55 -25.35
N ILE A 466 -11.79 -29.34 -25.38
CA ILE A 466 -12.06 -28.63 -26.64
C ILE A 466 -10.76 -28.37 -27.40
N LEU A 467 -9.75 -27.79 -26.75
CA LEU A 467 -8.43 -27.52 -27.35
C LEU A 467 -7.82 -28.78 -27.99
N LEU A 468 -7.89 -29.92 -27.31
CA LEU A 468 -7.36 -31.19 -27.80
C LEU A 468 -8.22 -31.76 -28.94
N SER A 469 -9.54 -31.60 -28.89
CA SER A 469 -10.44 -32.04 -29.97
C SER A 469 -10.27 -31.22 -31.26
N HIS A 470 -9.91 -29.94 -31.12
CA HIS A 470 -9.63 -29.04 -32.23
C HIS A 470 -8.12 -29.03 -32.57
N GLY A 471 -7.54 -30.20 -32.86
CA GLY A 471 -6.12 -30.25 -33.25
C GLY A 471 -5.84 -29.53 -34.58
N ALA A 472 -4.60 -29.63 -35.04
CA ALA A 472 -4.16 -28.91 -36.23
C ALA A 472 -5.03 -29.25 -37.46
N THR A 473 -5.39 -28.23 -38.24
CA THR A 473 -6.12 -28.41 -39.49
C THR A 473 -5.12 -28.78 -40.57
N ASP A 474 -5.32 -29.91 -41.23
CA ASP A 474 -4.50 -30.31 -42.38
C ASP A 474 -4.80 -29.42 -43.61
N PRO A 475 -3.97 -29.46 -44.67
CA PRO A 475 -4.20 -28.68 -45.89
C PRO A 475 -5.54 -28.99 -46.61
N GLU A 476 -6.19 -30.09 -46.25
CA GLU A 476 -7.44 -30.58 -46.83
C GLU A 476 -8.67 -30.19 -45.97
N GLY A 477 -8.45 -29.52 -44.83
CA GLY A 477 -9.49 -29.01 -43.94
C GLY A 477 -9.92 -29.95 -42.81
N ASN A 478 -9.29 -31.12 -42.65
CA ASN A 478 -9.63 -32.06 -41.57
C ASN A 478 -8.90 -31.70 -40.27
N ARG A 479 -9.54 -31.97 -39.13
CA ARG A 479 -8.95 -31.80 -37.79
C ARG A 479 -8.81 -33.16 -37.11
N ALA A 480 -7.58 -33.57 -36.84
CA ALA A 480 -7.31 -34.71 -35.97
C ALA A 480 -7.18 -34.22 -34.50
N PRO A 481 -7.57 -35.02 -33.49
CA PRO A 481 -7.29 -34.68 -32.10
C PRO A 481 -5.77 -34.49 -31.87
N ALA A 482 -5.41 -33.45 -31.13
CA ALA A 482 -4.02 -33.19 -30.78
C ALA A 482 -3.50 -34.20 -29.74
N ASP A 483 -2.23 -34.60 -29.88
CA ASP A 483 -1.53 -35.34 -28.83
C ASP A 483 -1.25 -34.39 -27.64
N PRO A 484 -1.80 -34.64 -26.43
CA PRO A 484 -1.57 -33.80 -25.27
C PRO A 484 -0.09 -33.57 -24.95
N ALA A 485 0.78 -34.54 -25.24
CA ALA A 485 2.22 -34.43 -25.01
C ALA A 485 2.90 -33.36 -25.89
N LEU A 486 2.28 -33.00 -27.01
CA LEU A 486 2.76 -31.98 -27.96
C LEU A 486 2.05 -30.63 -27.78
N VAL A 487 1.22 -30.49 -26.73
CA VAL A 487 0.56 -29.24 -26.37
C VAL A 487 1.20 -28.66 -25.10
N VAL A 488 1.40 -27.35 -25.10
CA VAL A 488 1.78 -26.59 -23.90
C VAL A 488 0.79 -25.46 -23.65
N HIS A 489 0.41 -25.26 -22.38
CA HIS A 489 -0.39 -24.13 -21.92
C HIS A 489 0.43 -23.17 -21.06
N ILE A 490 0.22 -21.87 -21.26
CA ILE A 490 0.90 -20.80 -20.52
C ILE A 490 -0.17 -19.91 -19.88
N GLY A 491 -0.12 -19.73 -18.57
CA GLY A 491 -1.07 -18.87 -17.87
C GLY A 491 -0.64 -18.50 -16.45
N ASP A 492 -1.34 -17.55 -15.84
CA ASP A 492 -0.99 -16.96 -14.54
C ASP A 492 -1.61 -17.69 -13.35
N ASN A 493 -2.70 -18.43 -13.58
CA ASN A 493 -3.45 -19.08 -12.52
C ASN A 493 -2.92 -20.49 -12.26
N GLN A 494 -2.35 -20.71 -11.07
CA GLN A 494 -1.80 -22.01 -10.71
C GLN A 494 -2.80 -23.16 -10.85
N THR A 495 -4.07 -22.96 -10.49
CA THR A 495 -5.07 -24.02 -10.53
C THR A 495 -5.68 -24.20 -11.92
N ALA A 496 -6.10 -23.11 -12.56
CA ALA A 496 -6.78 -23.18 -13.84
C ALA A 496 -5.82 -23.45 -15.01
N ASP A 497 -4.61 -22.91 -14.97
CA ASP A 497 -3.66 -22.96 -16.09
C ASP A 497 -2.58 -24.03 -15.93
N VAL A 498 -2.20 -24.36 -14.69
CA VAL A 498 -1.12 -25.32 -14.44
C VAL A 498 -1.65 -26.69 -14.03
N GLU A 499 -2.38 -26.76 -12.91
CA GLU A 499 -2.91 -28.02 -12.37
C GLU A 499 -3.89 -28.67 -13.34
N ALA A 500 -4.93 -27.93 -13.77
CA ALA A 500 -5.96 -28.47 -14.66
C ALA A 500 -5.45 -28.85 -16.06
N ALA A 501 -4.46 -28.13 -16.62
CA ALA A 501 -3.82 -28.51 -17.87
C ALA A 501 -3.03 -29.82 -17.71
N SER A 502 -2.26 -29.92 -16.62
CA SER A 502 -1.43 -31.11 -16.33
C SER A 502 -2.29 -32.36 -16.12
N GLU A 503 -3.47 -32.23 -15.50
CA GLU A 503 -4.45 -33.32 -15.35
C GLU A 503 -4.96 -33.88 -16.69
N LYS A 504 -4.90 -33.08 -17.77
CA LYS A 504 -5.25 -33.50 -19.14
C LYS A 504 -4.04 -33.99 -19.95
N GLY A 505 -2.87 -34.14 -19.32
CA GLY A 505 -1.63 -34.55 -19.98
C GLY A 505 -0.97 -33.44 -20.81
N ILE A 506 -1.44 -32.19 -20.68
CA ILE A 506 -0.89 -31.03 -21.37
C ILE A 506 0.27 -30.47 -20.53
N ALA A 507 1.40 -30.14 -21.16
CA ALA A 507 2.48 -29.47 -20.47
C ALA A 507 2.05 -28.06 -20.04
N ALA A 508 2.43 -27.60 -18.85
CA ALA A 508 2.09 -26.25 -18.40
C ALA A 508 3.33 -25.39 -18.09
N ARG A 509 3.20 -24.08 -18.27
CA ARG A 509 4.18 -23.06 -17.87
C ARG A 509 3.48 -21.96 -17.09
N HIS A 510 3.86 -21.81 -15.83
CA HIS A 510 3.32 -20.76 -14.98
C HIS A 510 3.94 -19.41 -15.30
N TYR A 511 3.12 -18.42 -15.62
CA TYR A 511 3.50 -17.03 -15.75
C TYR A 511 2.96 -16.25 -14.54
N GLN A 512 3.75 -16.09 -13.49
CA GLN A 512 3.28 -15.40 -12.27
C GLN A 512 2.61 -14.06 -12.58
N ASN A 513 1.44 -13.80 -12.01
CA ASN A 513 0.72 -12.55 -12.16
C ASN A 513 1.57 -11.36 -11.67
N VAL A 514 1.70 -10.32 -12.50
CA VAL A 514 2.56 -9.15 -12.21
C VAL A 514 2.10 -8.36 -11.00
N ASN A 515 0.78 -8.28 -10.78
CA ASN A 515 0.21 -7.58 -9.64
C ASN A 515 0.44 -8.35 -8.35
N GLU A 516 0.42 -9.67 -8.39
CA GLU A 516 0.77 -10.50 -7.23
C GLU A 516 2.25 -10.38 -6.85
N ALA A 517 3.13 -10.38 -7.85
CA ALA A 517 4.58 -10.23 -7.66
C ALA A 517 4.95 -8.88 -7.03
N GLY A 518 4.34 -7.78 -7.48
CA GLY A 518 4.64 -6.43 -6.99
C GLY A 518 3.89 -6.00 -5.74
N ARG A 519 2.82 -6.70 -5.34
CA ARG A 519 1.88 -6.29 -4.27
C ARG A 519 2.55 -5.90 -2.95
N GLU A 520 3.63 -6.59 -2.57
CA GLU A 520 4.31 -6.34 -1.29
C GLU A 520 5.13 -5.04 -1.27
N PHE A 521 5.55 -4.55 -2.44
CA PHE A 521 6.43 -3.39 -2.63
C PHE A 521 5.69 -2.08 -2.96
N ARG A 522 4.36 -2.03 -2.74
CA ARG A 522 3.55 -0.86 -3.11
C ARG A 522 2.97 -0.14 -1.90
N CYS A 523 2.92 1.18 -2.01
CA CYS A 523 2.26 2.03 -1.05
C CYS A 523 0.75 1.80 -1.02
N LYS A 524 0.16 2.11 0.14
CA LYS A 524 -1.26 2.02 0.44
C LYS A 524 -1.79 3.43 0.74
N ASN A 525 -2.99 3.52 1.31
CA ASN A 525 -3.59 4.78 1.77
C ASN A 525 -3.74 5.87 0.69
N MET A 526 -3.88 5.45 -0.56
CA MET A 526 -4.26 6.30 -1.70
C MET A 526 -5.78 6.20 -1.92
N SER A 527 -6.34 7.18 -2.63
CA SER A 527 -7.66 7.07 -3.24
C SER A 527 -7.73 5.81 -4.10
N TYR A 528 -8.93 5.21 -4.16
CA TYR A 528 -9.08 3.85 -4.67
C TYR A 528 -8.63 3.72 -6.13
N LEU A 529 -9.12 4.62 -6.99
CA LEU A 529 -8.91 4.56 -8.44
C LEU A 529 -7.47 4.90 -8.81
N VAL A 530 -6.93 6.02 -8.31
CA VAL A 530 -5.53 6.43 -8.54
C VAL A 530 -4.57 5.37 -8.00
N GLY A 531 -4.82 4.88 -6.78
CA GLY A 531 -3.99 3.84 -6.18
C GLY A 531 -4.02 2.53 -6.97
N SER A 532 -5.18 2.11 -7.50
CA SER A 532 -5.27 0.92 -8.35
C SER A 532 -4.53 1.12 -9.66
N ALA A 533 -4.69 2.30 -10.29
CA ALA A 533 -4.02 2.66 -11.52
C ALA A 533 -2.49 2.65 -11.38
N TYR A 534 -1.99 3.38 -10.39
CA TYR A 534 -0.58 3.43 -10.02
C TYR A 534 0.01 2.03 -9.81
N ARG A 535 -0.64 1.19 -8.99
CA ARG A 535 -0.14 -0.17 -8.72
C ARG A 535 -0.14 -1.04 -9.97
N GLY A 536 -1.21 -1.01 -10.77
CA GLY A 536 -1.32 -1.79 -12.01
C GLY A 536 -0.20 -1.45 -13.00
N ILE A 537 -0.01 -0.16 -13.27
CA ILE A 537 1.03 0.33 -14.20
C ILE A 537 2.43 -0.02 -13.70
N VAL A 538 2.73 0.26 -12.43
CA VAL A 538 4.06 -0.02 -11.88
C VAL A 538 4.36 -1.51 -11.85
N ASN A 539 3.39 -2.33 -11.45
CA ASN A 539 3.58 -3.77 -11.38
C ASN A 539 3.81 -4.39 -12.76
N ALA A 540 3.02 -3.99 -13.76
CA ALA A 540 3.20 -4.45 -15.14
C ALA A 540 4.59 -4.06 -15.69
N HIS A 541 5.03 -2.83 -15.44
CA HIS A 541 6.33 -2.34 -15.90
C HIS A 541 7.51 -3.10 -15.29
N LEU A 542 7.49 -3.31 -13.96
CA LEU A 542 8.62 -3.93 -13.25
C LEU A 542 8.61 -5.46 -13.30
N HIS A 543 7.43 -6.10 -13.29
CA HIS A 543 7.31 -7.56 -13.11
C HIS A 543 6.95 -8.33 -14.38
N SER A 544 6.79 -7.67 -15.53
CA SER A 544 6.63 -8.37 -16.83
C SER A 544 7.83 -9.25 -17.17
N GLY A 545 9.02 -8.87 -16.69
CA GLY A 545 10.29 -9.56 -16.97
C GLY A 545 10.89 -9.24 -18.34
N MET A 546 10.38 -8.21 -19.03
CA MET A 546 10.96 -7.73 -20.29
C MET A 546 12.31 -7.05 -20.07
N GLU A 547 12.35 -6.10 -19.13
CA GLU A 547 13.50 -5.25 -18.86
C GLU A 547 13.98 -5.40 -17.42
N ARG A 548 15.23 -5.01 -17.18
CA ARG A 548 15.80 -4.89 -15.83
C ARG A 548 16.32 -3.47 -15.65
N TYR A 549 15.91 -2.83 -14.57
CA TYR A 549 16.22 -1.42 -14.33
C TYR A 549 17.28 -1.25 -13.25
N SER A 550 17.81 -0.03 -13.16
CA SER A 550 18.63 0.38 -12.02
C SER A 550 17.73 0.76 -10.83
N PRO A 551 18.20 0.63 -9.58
CA PRO A 551 17.47 1.14 -8.41
C PRO A 551 17.08 2.62 -8.52
N TYR A 552 17.92 3.43 -9.18
CA TYR A 552 17.68 4.87 -9.38
C TYR A 552 16.57 5.13 -10.41
N TYR A 553 16.53 4.38 -11.50
CA TYR A 553 15.42 4.43 -12.45
C TYR A 553 14.09 4.06 -11.76
N GLU A 554 14.09 2.99 -10.96
CA GLU A 554 12.90 2.58 -10.23
C GLU A 554 12.45 3.62 -9.21
N VAL A 555 13.38 4.37 -8.59
CA VAL A 555 13.02 5.50 -7.74
C VAL A 555 12.24 6.56 -8.54
N GLY A 556 12.74 6.90 -9.74
CA GLY A 556 12.05 7.75 -10.69
C GLY A 556 10.65 7.27 -11.05
N TYR A 557 10.56 6.01 -11.47
CA TYR A 557 9.31 5.43 -12.00
C TYR A 557 8.27 5.17 -10.91
N VAL A 558 8.69 4.66 -9.75
CA VAL A 558 7.79 4.22 -8.68
C VAL A 558 7.43 5.37 -7.74
N TYR A 559 8.39 6.21 -7.33
CA TYR A 559 8.16 7.19 -6.26
C TYR A 559 8.06 8.63 -6.76
N THR A 560 8.72 8.97 -7.86
CA THR A 560 8.77 10.35 -8.37
C THR A 560 7.72 10.63 -9.43
N GLY A 561 7.50 9.71 -10.39
CA GLY A 561 6.68 9.94 -11.58
C GLY A 561 5.26 10.40 -11.29
N LEU A 562 4.54 9.70 -10.40
CA LEU A 562 3.16 10.04 -10.02
C LEU A 562 3.07 11.44 -9.39
N TYR A 563 4.04 11.77 -8.54
CA TYR A 563 4.12 13.08 -7.89
C TYR A 563 4.31 14.19 -8.93
N VAL A 564 5.32 14.07 -9.80
CA VAL A 564 5.66 15.12 -10.75
C VAL A 564 4.54 15.31 -11.78
N MET A 565 3.93 14.21 -12.25
CA MET A 565 2.78 14.26 -13.15
C MET A 565 1.61 15.02 -12.52
N GLY A 566 1.21 14.64 -11.29
CA GLY A 566 0.12 15.30 -10.58
C GLY A 566 0.40 16.78 -10.30
N PHE A 567 1.65 17.13 -9.98
CA PHE A 567 2.04 18.52 -9.76
C PHE A 567 2.00 19.34 -11.05
N CYS A 568 2.49 18.79 -12.17
CA CYS A 568 2.46 19.46 -13.47
C CYS A 568 1.02 19.67 -13.96
N GLN A 569 0.15 18.66 -13.84
CA GLN A 569 -1.27 18.78 -14.14
C GLN A 569 -1.95 19.84 -13.25
N TRP A 570 -1.62 19.90 -11.97
CA TRP A 570 -2.13 20.93 -11.06
C TRP A 570 -1.67 22.34 -11.46
N ILE A 571 -0.40 22.52 -11.83
CA ILE A 571 0.13 23.80 -12.36
C ILE A 571 -0.65 24.19 -13.62
N TYR A 572 -0.88 23.25 -14.55
CA TYR A 572 -1.58 23.50 -15.80
C TYR A 572 -3.01 23.99 -15.55
N ARG A 573 -3.77 23.31 -14.68
CA ARG A 573 -5.13 23.74 -14.31
C ARG A 573 -5.14 25.11 -13.64
N TYR A 574 -4.22 25.35 -12.70
CA TYR A 574 -4.08 26.65 -12.05
C TYR A 574 -3.78 27.75 -13.10
N ALA A 575 -2.90 27.46 -14.06
CA ALA A 575 -2.53 28.39 -15.10
C ALA A 575 -3.72 28.74 -16.01
N LYS A 576 -4.50 27.74 -16.44
CA LYS A 576 -5.73 27.96 -17.22
C LYS A 576 -6.76 28.78 -16.44
N GLU A 577 -6.99 28.47 -15.17
CA GLU A 577 -7.95 29.19 -14.32
C GLU A 577 -7.56 30.66 -14.13
N LYS A 578 -6.26 30.96 -13.98
CA LYS A 578 -5.77 32.33 -13.73
C LYS A 578 -5.35 33.09 -14.99
N GLY A 579 -5.45 32.46 -16.17
CA GLY A 579 -5.03 33.05 -17.44
C GLY A 579 -3.51 33.30 -17.52
N ILE A 580 -2.71 32.43 -16.90
CA ILE A 580 -1.25 32.47 -16.94
C ILE A 580 -0.77 31.91 -18.29
N THR A 581 0.14 32.62 -18.96
CA THR A 581 0.63 32.23 -20.28
C THR A 581 2.07 31.71 -20.28
N LYS A 582 2.82 31.95 -19.19
CA LYS A 582 4.22 31.52 -19.04
C LYS A 582 4.49 30.95 -17.66
N ILE A 583 5.25 29.86 -17.60
CA ILE A 583 5.67 29.23 -16.34
C ILE A 583 7.20 29.24 -16.22
N LEU A 584 7.68 29.81 -15.12
CA LEU A 584 9.09 29.94 -14.77
C LEU A 584 9.46 28.86 -13.74
N PHE A 585 10.16 27.82 -14.17
CA PHE A 585 10.64 26.77 -13.28
C PHE A 585 11.99 27.16 -12.69
N LEU A 586 12.04 27.35 -11.37
CA LEU A 586 13.28 27.74 -10.69
C LEU A 586 14.23 26.54 -10.57
N ALA A 587 15.51 26.80 -10.82
CA ALA A 587 16.58 25.85 -10.52
C ALA A 587 16.63 25.54 -9.00
N ARG A 588 17.00 24.32 -8.60
CA ARG A 588 17.50 23.22 -9.44
C ARG A 588 16.43 22.18 -9.75
N GLU A 589 15.50 22.01 -8.84
CA GLU A 589 14.47 20.99 -8.86
C GLU A 589 13.46 21.22 -10.00
N GLY A 590 13.33 22.47 -10.48
CA GLY A 590 12.51 22.81 -11.62
C GLY A 590 12.93 22.16 -12.95
N ASP A 591 14.12 21.57 -13.06
CA ASP A 591 14.58 20.89 -14.27
C ASP A 591 13.68 19.69 -14.63
N LEU A 592 13.42 18.80 -13.65
CA LEU A 592 12.54 17.67 -13.88
C LEU A 592 11.09 18.12 -14.13
N TYR A 593 10.62 19.13 -13.40
CA TYR A 593 9.27 19.66 -13.57
C TYR A 593 9.07 20.26 -14.95
N GLN A 594 10.02 21.05 -15.45
CA GLN A 594 9.91 21.60 -16.78
C GLN A 594 9.88 20.50 -17.84
N LYS A 595 10.76 19.49 -17.74
CA LYS A 595 10.79 18.36 -18.68
C LYS A 595 9.46 17.62 -18.74
N VAL A 596 8.90 17.30 -17.57
CA VAL A 596 7.59 16.62 -17.48
C VAL A 596 6.47 17.54 -17.96
N PHE A 597 6.47 18.81 -17.54
CA PHE A 597 5.44 19.77 -17.93
C PHE A 597 5.42 20.00 -19.46
N GLN A 598 6.57 20.14 -20.10
CA GLN A 598 6.67 20.28 -21.56
C GLN A 598 6.22 19.02 -22.29
N ALA A 599 6.47 17.83 -21.73
CA ALA A 599 5.99 16.58 -22.29
C ALA A 599 4.46 16.45 -22.20
N MET A 600 3.86 16.95 -21.11
CA MET A 600 2.42 16.88 -20.88
C MET A 600 1.63 18.00 -21.58
N HIS A 601 2.19 19.21 -21.61
CA HIS A 601 1.53 20.44 -22.04
C HIS A 601 2.46 21.28 -22.94
N PRO A 602 2.85 20.77 -24.12
CA PRO A 602 3.79 21.45 -25.02
C PRO A 602 3.27 22.80 -25.55
N GLU A 603 1.97 23.07 -25.44
CA GLU A 603 1.32 24.31 -25.86
C GLU A 603 1.55 25.49 -24.90
N MET A 604 2.06 25.25 -23.69
CA MET A 604 2.33 26.30 -22.70
C MET A 604 3.80 26.72 -22.71
N GLU A 605 4.05 28.03 -22.75
CA GLU A 605 5.41 28.57 -22.71
C GLU A 605 6.04 28.34 -21.33
N THR A 606 7.27 27.82 -21.32
CA THR A 606 8.01 27.55 -20.09
C THR A 606 9.44 28.05 -20.19
N GLU A 607 10.01 28.47 -19.07
CA GLU A 607 11.39 28.93 -18.96
C GLU A 607 12.07 28.29 -17.76
N TYR A 608 13.30 27.83 -17.96
CA TYR A 608 14.16 27.41 -16.86
C TYR A 608 14.91 28.63 -16.33
N VAL A 609 14.68 28.95 -15.07
CA VAL A 609 15.26 30.12 -14.43
C VAL A 609 16.31 29.66 -13.44
N LEU A 610 17.59 29.83 -13.80
CA LEU A 610 18.71 29.77 -12.85
C LEU A 610 18.46 30.72 -11.68
N TRP A 611 18.13 30.13 -10.54
CA TRP A 611 17.81 30.81 -9.31
C TRP A 611 18.29 29.97 -8.14
N SER A 612 18.68 30.62 -7.06
CA SER A 612 19.05 29.95 -5.81
C SER A 612 18.77 30.90 -4.65
N ARG A 613 19.12 30.46 -3.43
CA ARG A 613 19.02 31.34 -2.26
C ARG A 613 20.01 32.52 -2.30
N ILE A 614 21.03 32.46 -3.15
CA ILE A 614 22.07 33.50 -3.23
C ILE A 614 21.55 34.80 -3.86
N PRO A 615 20.95 34.77 -5.07
CA PRO A 615 20.26 35.95 -5.61
C PRO A 615 19.26 36.56 -4.62
N VAL A 616 18.58 35.74 -3.80
CA VAL A 616 17.67 36.24 -2.76
C VAL A 616 18.41 37.08 -1.72
N VAL A 617 19.50 36.60 -1.13
CA VAL A 617 20.25 37.38 -0.14
C VAL A 617 20.86 38.65 -0.75
N LYS A 618 21.33 38.62 -2.00
CA LYS A 618 21.93 39.80 -2.66
C LYS A 618 20.91 40.89 -3.03
N THR A 619 19.65 40.51 -3.24
CA THR A 619 18.59 41.44 -3.66
C THR A 619 17.70 41.91 -2.51
N ILE A 620 17.68 41.19 -1.38
CA ILE A 620 16.84 41.56 -0.22
C ILE A 620 17.46 42.64 0.67
N VAL A 621 18.77 42.89 0.58
CA VAL A 621 19.52 43.82 1.45
C VAL A 621 18.95 45.23 1.49
N GLY A 622 18.30 45.68 0.40
CA GLY A 622 17.60 46.97 0.29
C GLY A 622 16.32 47.07 1.11
N LYS A 623 15.68 45.92 1.37
CA LYS A 623 14.33 45.84 1.97
C LYS A 623 14.36 45.32 3.40
N ASN A 624 15.11 44.24 3.64
CA ASN A 624 15.09 43.52 4.91
C ASN A 624 16.47 42.92 5.20
N ARG A 625 17.07 43.36 6.31
CA ARG A 625 18.40 42.88 6.77
C ARG A 625 18.36 41.45 7.30
N HIS A 626 17.21 41.01 7.83
CA HIS A 626 17.12 39.76 8.59
C HIS A 626 17.46 38.49 7.78
N PRO A 627 16.92 38.26 6.57
CA PRO A 627 17.26 37.06 5.78
C PRO A 627 18.75 36.96 5.45
N TYR A 628 19.39 38.11 5.21
CA TYR A 628 20.82 38.18 4.94
C TYR A 628 21.64 37.81 6.18
N LEU A 629 21.37 38.45 7.31
CA LEU A 629 22.06 38.18 8.58
C LEU A 629 21.85 36.73 9.04
N LEU A 630 20.65 36.19 8.86
CA LEU A 630 20.34 34.81 9.22
C LEU A 630 21.16 33.81 8.38
N GLN A 631 21.20 34.00 7.07
CA GLN A 631 21.82 33.02 6.15
C GLN A 631 23.35 33.16 6.07
N ILE A 632 23.86 34.38 6.02
CA ILE A 632 25.29 34.65 5.81
C ILE A 632 26.07 34.70 7.12
N LEU A 633 25.46 35.14 8.22
CA LEU A 633 26.10 35.10 9.54
C LEU A 633 25.61 33.92 10.37
N HIS A 634 24.36 33.97 10.85
CA HIS A 634 23.90 33.11 11.94
C HIS A 634 24.01 31.61 11.61
N HIS A 635 23.52 31.19 10.44
CA HIS A 635 23.61 29.79 10.02
C HIS A 635 25.07 29.34 9.83
N LYS A 636 25.95 30.20 9.34
CA LYS A 636 27.38 29.89 9.15
C LYS A 636 28.17 29.87 10.46
N ALA A 637 27.85 30.78 11.38
CA ALA A 637 28.39 30.78 12.73
C ALA A 637 28.00 29.51 13.49
N ASN A 638 26.81 28.95 13.23
CA ASN A 638 26.31 27.73 13.86
C ASN A 638 26.53 26.46 13.02
N ALA A 639 27.18 26.56 11.86
CA ALA A 639 27.49 25.41 11.03
C ALA A 639 28.50 24.48 11.73
N LEU A 640 28.47 23.18 11.40
CA LEU A 640 29.44 22.21 11.93
C LEU A 640 30.86 22.56 11.47
N TYR A 641 30.99 22.97 10.21
CA TYR A 641 32.24 23.42 9.61
C TYR A 641 32.21 24.93 9.50
N LYS A 642 33.20 25.57 10.13
CA LYS A 642 33.24 27.03 10.20
C LYS A 642 33.91 27.60 8.95
N SER A 643 33.38 28.71 8.45
CA SER A 643 33.99 29.46 7.36
C SER A 643 35.00 30.46 7.94
N ARG A 644 36.18 30.62 7.31
CA ARG A 644 37.06 31.74 7.62
C ARG A 644 36.39 33.06 7.23
N LEU A 645 36.44 34.06 8.11
CA LEU A 645 35.72 35.32 7.92
C LEU A 645 36.14 36.06 6.64
N GLY A 646 37.45 36.18 6.39
CA GLY A 646 37.94 36.88 5.20
C GLY A 646 37.43 36.25 3.91
N ARG A 647 37.58 34.93 3.79
CA ARG A 647 37.09 34.20 2.60
C ARG A 647 35.58 34.21 2.46
N LEU A 648 34.84 34.17 3.56
CA LEU A 648 33.38 34.29 3.53
C LEU A 648 32.98 35.63 2.91
N PHE A 649 33.58 36.73 3.38
CA PHE A 649 33.30 38.08 2.89
C PHE A 649 33.63 38.21 1.41
N ASP A 650 34.78 37.68 0.97
CA ASP A 650 35.18 37.68 -0.44
C ASP A 650 34.17 36.90 -1.30
N LYS A 651 33.77 35.70 -0.87
CA LYS A 651 32.88 34.83 -1.65
C LYS A 651 31.46 35.34 -1.78
N VAL A 652 30.91 35.94 -0.72
CA VAL A 652 29.55 36.49 -0.81
C VAL A 652 29.52 37.77 -1.62
N GLY A 653 30.66 38.47 -1.77
CA GLY A 653 30.82 39.66 -2.60
C GLY A 653 31.00 40.95 -1.81
N ILE A 654 31.33 40.87 -0.51
CA ILE A 654 31.48 42.03 0.40
C ILE A 654 32.93 42.20 0.89
N GLY A 655 33.92 41.67 0.15
CA GLY A 655 35.34 41.68 0.53
C GLY A 655 35.91 43.06 0.86
N LYS A 656 35.31 44.14 0.35
CA LYS A 656 35.69 45.52 0.70
C LYS A 656 35.55 45.82 2.20
N LEU A 657 34.54 45.22 2.86
CA LEU A 657 34.27 45.44 4.28
C LEU A 657 35.31 44.81 5.21
N LYS A 658 36.23 43.99 4.67
CA LYS A 658 37.37 43.45 5.44
C LYS A 658 38.27 44.55 5.99
N GLY A 659 38.30 45.73 5.36
CA GLY A 659 39.05 46.89 5.86
C GLY A 659 38.68 47.31 7.28
N TYR A 660 37.45 47.01 7.71
CA TYR A 660 36.95 47.34 9.05
C TYR A 660 37.20 46.24 10.08
N PHE A 661 37.75 45.08 9.70
CA PHE A 661 38.01 43.99 10.65
C PHE A 661 38.80 44.42 11.91
N PRO A 662 39.86 45.25 11.80
CA PRO A 662 40.59 45.72 12.98
C PRO A 662 39.72 46.48 13.99
N ASP A 663 38.76 47.28 13.53
CA ASP A 663 37.89 48.12 14.38
C ASP A 663 36.94 47.26 15.24
N TYR A 664 36.59 46.07 14.75
CA TYR A 664 35.72 45.11 15.44
C TYR A 664 36.49 43.95 16.09
N ARG A 665 37.84 44.03 16.13
CA ARG A 665 38.73 42.98 16.63
C ARG A 665 38.54 41.63 15.92
N LEU A 666 38.28 41.70 14.62
CA LEU A 666 38.18 40.55 13.74
C LEU A 666 39.48 40.36 12.94
N HIS A 667 39.74 39.14 12.50
CA HIS A 667 40.91 38.76 11.70
C HIS A 667 40.49 37.88 10.52
N GLU A 668 41.07 38.08 9.34
CA GLU A 668 40.66 37.33 8.14
C GLU A 668 40.79 35.80 8.27
N GLU A 669 41.79 35.35 9.04
CA GLU A 669 42.10 33.94 9.26
C GLU A 669 41.24 33.28 10.34
N GLU A 670 40.50 34.06 11.12
CA GLU A 670 39.62 33.51 12.15
C GLU A 670 38.39 32.87 11.52
N TYR A 671 37.85 31.86 12.21
CA TYR A 671 36.62 31.20 11.82
C TYR A 671 35.42 31.97 12.36
N LEU A 672 34.35 32.10 11.58
CA LEU A 672 33.06 32.59 12.07
C LEU A 672 32.45 31.55 13.02
N THR A 673 32.26 31.92 14.27
CA THR A 673 31.70 31.07 15.34
C THR A 673 30.64 31.84 16.13
N PRO A 674 29.85 31.18 17.01
CA PRO A 674 28.86 31.88 17.83
C PRO A 674 29.48 32.97 18.72
N GLU A 675 30.75 32.83 19.09
CA GLU A 675 31.46 33.78 19.95
C GLU A 675 31.79 35.12 19.24
N ASN A 676 32.13 35.09 17.94
CA ASN A 676 32.43 36.30 17.16
C ASN A 676 31.28 36.74 16.24
N GLU A 677 30.18 35.99 16.19
CA GLU A 677 28.98 36.32 15.40
C GLU A 677 28.48 37.75 15.67
N GLN A 678 28.46 38.16 16.94
CA GLN A 678 27.95 39.47 17.32
C GLN A 678 28.85 40.61 16.82
N ALA A 679 30.17 40.44 16.83
CA ALA A 679 31.11 41.43 16.30
C ALA A 679 30.98 41.56 14.78
N ALA A 680 30.93 40.43 14.06
CA ALA A 680 30.68 40.42 12.63
C ALA A 680 29.31 41.03 12.28
N ARG A 681 28.29 40.77 13.11
CA ARG A 681 26.95 41.37 12.97
C ARG A 681 27.00 42.89 13.12
N SER A 682 27.68 43.42 14.13
CA SER A 682 27.83 44.87 14.32
C SER A 682 28.52 45.52 13.12
N LEU A 683 29.64 44.94 12.65
CA LEU A 683 30.35 45.43 11.46
C LEU A 683 29.41 45.53 10.25
N LEU A 684 28.65 44.49 9.96
CA LEU A 684 27.73 44.53 8.81
C LEU A 684 26.61 45.57 8.99
N LEU A 685 26.11 45.76 10.21
CA LEU A 685 25.03 46.72 10.49
C LEU A 685 25.49 48.17 10.42
N ASP A 686 26.69 48.46 10.91
CA ASP A 686 27.29 49.79 10.90
C ASP A 686 27.67 50.21 9.47
N HIS A 687 28.11 49.26 8.65
CA HIS A 687 28.49 49.47 7.24
C HIS A 687 27.43 48.94 6.25
N TRP A 688 26.13 48.99 6.62
CA TRP A 688 25.08 48.37 5.81
C TRP A 688 24.89 49.02 4.44
N GLU A 689 25.07 50.34 4.34
CA GLU A 689 24.96 51.06 3.05
C GLU A 689 26.07 50.65 2.09
N GLU A 690 27.30 50.53 2.59
CA GLU A 690 28.45 50.03 1.81
C GLU A 690 28.25 48.57 1.39
N LEU A 691 27.66 47.74 2.26
CA LEU A 691 27.28 46.37 1.93
C LEU A 691 26.25 46.32 0.80
N GLN A 692 25.25 47.21 0.81
CA GLN A 692 24.26 47.30 -0.26
C GLN A 692 24.91 47.67 -1.59
N GLU A 693 25.85 48.62 -1.59
CA GLU A 693 26.56 49.05 -2.78
C GLU A 693 27.42 47.92 -3.38
N CYS A 694 27.96 47.02 -2.56
CA CYS A 694 28.67 45.83 -3.04
C CYS A 694 27.81 44.96 -3.97
N TYR A 695 26.48 44.98 -3.82
CA TYR A 695 25.56 44.16 -4.61
C TYR A 695 24.91 44.89 -5.79
N ARG A 696 25.23 46.17 -6.04
CA ARG A 696 24.58 46.95 -7.11
C ARG A 696 24.73 46.31 -8.49
N GLN A 697 25.92 45.81 -8.82
CA GLN A 697 26.18 45.15 -10.10
C GLN A 697 25.43 43.81 -10.22
N ASP A 698 25.43 43.00 -9.16
CA ASP A 698 24.67 41.75 -9.11
C ASP A 698 23.16 41.98 -9.29
N GLN A 699 22.62 43.00 -8.62
CA GLN A 699 21.20 43.37 -8.70
C GLN A 699 20.80 43.81 -10.11
N GLU A 700 21.67 44.56 -10.81
CA GLU A 700 21.44 44.95 -12.20
C GLU A 700 21.49 43.74 -13.16
N ALA A 701 22.44 42.82 -12.96
CA ALA A 701 22.51 41.58 -13.73
C ALA A 701 21.27 40.70 -13.52
N ILE A 702 20.82 40.57 -12.26
CA ILE A 702 19.58 39.86 -11.90
C ILE A 702 18.36 40.53 -12.56
N ARG A 703 18.30 41.87 -12.56
CA ARG A 703 17.23 42.63 -13.23
C ARG A 703 17.17 42.28 -14.71
N GLN A 704 18.27 42.45 -15.43
CA GLN A 704 18.33 42.16 -16.87
C GLN A 704 17.98 40.71 -17.18
N TYR A 705 18.44 39.77 -16.34
CA TYR A 705 18.15 38.36 -16.49
C TYR A 705 16.66 38.02 -16.28
N LEU A 706 16.05 38.47 -15.17
CA LEU A 706 14.64 38.22 -14.88
C LEU A 706 13.71 38.92 -15.87
N THR A 707 13.99 40.18 -16.22
CA THR A 707 13.22 40.91 -17.24
C THR A 707 13.24 40.17 -18.58
N ARG A 708 14.40 39.62 -18.99
CA ARG A 708 14.49 38.81 -20.21
C ARG A 708 13.71 37.50 -20.13
N LYS A 709 13.78 36.80 -19.00
CA LYS A 709 13.07 35.52 -18.80
C LYS A 709 11.55 35.69 -18.75
N ILE A 710 11.07 36.75 -18.11
CA ILE A 710 9.64 37.09 -18.07
C ILE A 710 9.19 37.57 -19.46
N GLY A 711 9.96 38.45 -20.09
CA GLY A 711 9.62 39.08 -21.37
C GLY A 711 8.36 39.94 -21.25
N ASP A 712 7.55 39.97 -22.30
CA ASP A 712 6.32 40.78 -22.37
C ASP A 712 5.08 40.06 -21.79
N CYS A 713 5.30 39.00 -21.00
CA CYS A 713 4.23 38.25 -20.39
C CYS A 713 3.51 39.09 -19.32
N ARG A 714 2.18 39.17 -19.38
CA ARG A 714 1.37 39.89 -18.37
C ARG A 714 1.01 39.07 -17.14
N ARG A 715 1.05 37.73 -17.25
CA ARG A 715 0.68 36.80 -16.17
C ARG A 715 1.56 35.58 -16.24
N ALA A 716 2.49 35.46 -15.30
CA ALA A 716 3.42 34.33 -15.23
C ALA A 716 3.26 33.60 -13.88
N ALA A 717 3.57 32.31 -13.88
CA ALA A 717 3.77 31.55 -12.64
C ALA A 717 5.27 31.36 -12.39
N VAL A 718 5.68 31.38 -11.14
CA VAL A 718 7.01 30.94 -10.71
C VAL A 718 6.82 29.69 -9.85
N VAL A 719 7.50 28.62 -10.23
CA VAL A 719 7.38 27.29 -9.65
C VAL A 719 8.68 26.90 -8.95
N ASP A 720 8.56 26.40 -7.73
CA ASP A 720 9.67 25.86 -6.94
C ASP A 720 9.19 24.63 -6.13
N VAL A 721 10.11 23.74 -5.75
CA VAL A 721 9.87 22.82 -4.63
C VAL A 721 9.81 23.58 -3.32
N GLY A 722 10.63 24.64 -3.22
CA GLY A 722 10.99 25.45 -2.08
C GLY A 722 9.99 25.49 -0.93
N TRP A 723 10.27 24.72 0.10
CA TRP A 723 9.45 24.55 1.30
C TRP A 723 9.08 25.84 2.04
N SER A 724 9.87 26.90 1.91
CA SER A 724 9.67 28.18 2.62
C SER A 724 9.24 29.34 1.73
N GLY A 725 8.96 29.12 0.44
CA GLY A 725 8.46 30.14 -0.49
C GLY A 725 9.35 31.36 -0.78
N ASN A 726 10.50 31.51 -0.11
CA ASN A 726 11.35 32.70 -0.23
C ASN A 726 11.79 32.99 -1.66
N ASN A 727 12.11 31.96 -2.44
CA ASN A 727 12.58 32.13 -3.82
C ASN A 727 11.48 32.72 -4.72
N VAL A 728 10.31 32.06 -4.76
CA VAL A 728 9.17 32.49 -5.58
C VAL A 728 8.66 33.87 -5.18
N LEU A 729 8.58 34.14 -3.87
CA LEU A 729 8.16 35.44 -3.34
C LEU A 729 9.19 36.54 -3.63
N GLN A 730 10.48 36.22 -3.64
CA GLN A 730 11.50 37.20 -4.01
C GLN A 730 11.43 37.54 -5.50
N VAL A 731 11.22 36.55 -6.39
CA VAL A 731 11.02 36.82 -7.81
C VAL A 731 9.79 37.70 -8.04
N LYS A 732 8.67 37.39 -7.36
CA LYS A 732 7.45 38.24 -7.38
C LYS A 732 7.74 39.67 -6.94
N TYR A 733 8.39 39.83 -5.78
CA TYR A 733 8.76 41.15 -5.24
C TYR A 733 9.62 41.95 -6.22
N LEU A 734 10.65 41.32 -6.79
CA LEU A 734 11.56 41.98 -7.73
C LEU A 734 10.84 42.39 -9.01
N ALA A 735 10.10 41.48 -9.62
CA ALA A 735 9.36 41.75 -10.86
C ALA A 735 8.31 42.86 -10.69
N GLU A 736 7.46 42.75 -9.68
CA GLU A 736 6.30 43.63 -9.53
C GLU A 736 6.62 44.96 -8.84
N GLN A 737 7.45 44.94 -7.79
CA GLN A 737 7.64 46.12 -6.94
C GLN A 737 8.96 46.86 -7.20
N VAL A 738 10.03 46.14 -7.56
CA VAL A 738 11.36 46.76 -7.73
C VAL A 738 11.60 47.15 -9.19
N TYR A 739 11.28 46.26 -10.13
CA TYR A 739 11.52 46.47 -11.55
C TYR A 739 10.31 47.06 -12.27
N GLY A 740 9.13 47.05 -11.63
CA GLY A 740 7.90 47.63 -12.16
C GLY A 740 7.45 46.98 -13.48
N LEU A 741 7.67 45.67 -13.63
CA LEU A 741 7.23 44.94 -14.82
C LEU A 741 5.70 44.89 -14.85
N ASP A 742 5.10 45.06 -16.03
CA ASP A 742 3.66 44.87 -16.28
C ASP A 742 3.31 43.37 -16.32
N CYS A 743 3.65 42.64 -15.25
CA CYS A 743 3.44 41.20 -15.13
C CYS A 743 2.97 40.84 -13.72
N CYS A 744 1.81 40.22 -13.60
CA CYS A 744 1.35 39.59 -12.37
C CYS A 744 2.03 38.22 -12.20
N ILE A 745 2.78 38.05 -11.10
CA ILE A 745 3.49 36.83 -10.76
C ILE A 745 2.69 36.01 -9.73
N HIS A 746 2.38 34.77 -10.10
CA HIS A 746 1.78 33.76 -9.22
C HIS A 746 2.85 32.83 -8.64
N CYS A 747 2.86 32.62 -7.33
CA CYS A 747 3.84 31.76 -6.67
C CYS A 747 3.26 30.36 -6.41
N LEU A 748 3.85 29.34 -7.03
CA LEU A 748 3.40 27.95 -6.95
C LEU A 748 4.49 27.07 -6.32
N LEU A 749 4.11 26.25 -5.34
CA LEU A 749 5.02 25.37 -4.61
C LEU A 749 4.55 23.92 -4.64
N ALA A 750 5.49 22.99 -4.75
CA ALA A 750 5.19 21.57 -4.57
C ALA A 750 4.69 21.28 -3.14
N ALA A 751 5.37 21.81 -2.13
CA ALA A 751 5.05 21.61 -0.73
C ALA A 751 5.55 22.78 0.13
N ALA A 752 5.03 22.90 1.36
CA ALA A 752 5.49 23.89 2.35
C ALA A 752 5.98 23.22 3.66
N ARG A 753 6.87 23.89 4.40
CA ARG A 753 7.36 23.45 5.73
C ARG A 753 7.14 24.50 6.83
N ASN A 754 7.07 24.03 8.07
CA ASN A 754 7.02 24.83 9.30
C ASN A 754 8.38 25.36 9.78
N VAL A 755 9.15 26.03 8.90
CA VAL A 755 10.45 26.62 9.33
C VAL A 755 10.36 28.14 9.54
N ASN A 756 9.27 28.78 9.11
CA ASN A 756 8.97 30.20 9.35
C ASN A 756 7.45 30.38 9.51
N ASP A 757 6.88 29.79 10.57
CA ASP A 757 5.43 29.61 10.77
C ASP A 757 4.60 30.90 10.68
N THR A 758 5.18 32.09 10.84
CA THR A 758 4.43 33.35 10.80
C THR A 758 4.31 33.92 9.38
N TYR A 759 5.41 34.05 8.63
CA TYR A 759 5.37 34.72 7.33
C TYR A 759 4.71 33.85 6.25
N MET A 760 5.11 32.58 6.14
CA MET A 760 4.54 31.71 5.11
C MET A 760 3.09 31.37 5.37
N ALA A 761 2.69 31.19 6.64
CA ALA A 761 1.28 31.03 6.96
C ALA A 761 0.46 32.23 6.48
N ALA A 762 0.95 33.46 6.67
CA ALA A 762 0.27 34.65 6.17
C ALA A 762 0.19 34.70 4.64
N MET A 763 1.27 34.34 3.92
CA MET A 763 1.27 34.34 2.44
C MET A 763 0.33 33.27 1.87
N ILE A 764 0.32 32.07 2.45
CA ILE A 764 -0.60 31.00 2.05
C ILE A 764 -2.05 31.39 2.39
N GLN A 765 -2.31 31.97 3.57
CA GLN A 765 -3.64 32.44 3.97
C GLN A 765 -4.18 33.55 3.05
N LYS A 766 -3.30 34.45 2.57
CA LYS A 766 -3.63 35.47 1.57
C LYS A 766 -3.74 34.92 0.14
N ARG A 767 -3.40 33.65 -0.07
CA ARG A 767 -3.30 33.01 -1.40
C ARG A 767 -2.27 33.69 -2.33
N GLU A 768 -1.28 34.35 -1.74
CA GLU A 768 -0.09 34.85 -2.44
C GLU A 768 0.83 33.69 -2.86
N THR A 769 0.70 32.55 -2.20
CA THR A 769 1.41 31.32 -2.52
C THR A 769 0.45 30.14 -2.47
N ALA A 770 0.45 29.33 -3.53
CA ALA A 770 -0.34 28.10 -3.61
C ALA A 770 0.57 26.87 -3.49
N THR A 771 0.07 25.83 -2.83
CA THR A 771 0.82 24.60 -2.50
C THR A 771 0.07 23.38 -3.01
N TYR A 772 0.77 22.39 -3.56
CA TYR A 772 0.13 21.19 -4.12
C TYR A 772 0.00 20.02 -3.13
N LEU A 773 1.11 19.49 -2.61
CA LEU A 773 1.13 18.27 -1.80
C LEU A 773 0.51 18.50 -0.42
N PHE A 774 1.05 19.48 0.32
CA PHE A 774 0.59 19.84 1.64
C PHE A 774 1.10 21.22 2.07
N SER A 775 0.42 21.77 3.07
CA SER A 775 0.75 23.00 3.78
C SER A 775 0.16 22.98 5.20
N PRO A 776 0.36 24.05 6.00
CA PRO A 776 -0.37 24.20 7.26
C PRO A 776 -1.91 24.28 7.10
N LEU A 777 -2.41 24.64 5.90
CA LEU A 777 -3.85 24.76 5.62
C LEU A 777 -4.43 23.54 4.90
N GLU A 778 -3.65 22.88 4.05
CA GLU A 778 -4.10 21.79 3.18
C GLU A 778 -3.28 20.53 3.48
N ASN A 779 -3.96 19.39 3.66
CA ASN A 779 -3.30 18.12 4.01
C ASN A 779 -2.39 18.21 5.26
N LYS A 780 -2.82 18.95 6.29
CA LYS A 780 -2.05 19.18 7.52
C LYS A 780 -1.49 17.90 8.16
N GLY A 781 -2.21 16.77 8.12
CA GLY A 781 -1.71 15.48 8.63
C GLY A 781 -0.48 14.96 7.89
N LEU A 782 -0.40 15.17 6.55
CA LEU A 782 0.78 14.83 5.76
C LEU A 782 1.93 15.77 6.04
N HIS A 783 1.64 17.06 6.15
CA HIS A 783 2.62 18.06 6.59
C HIS A 783 3.24 17.66 7.94
N ASP A 784 2.42 17.38 8.95
CA ASP A 784 2.86 17.02 10.30
C ASP A 784 3.70 15.73 10.28
N SER A 785 3.28 14.73 9.49
CA SER A 785 4.03 13.47 9.30
C SER A 785 5.38 13.69 8.60
N HIS A 786 5.42 14.55 7.58
CA HIS A 786 6.65 14.91 6.86
C HIS A 786 7.64 15.58 7.82
N GLN A 787 7.19 16.51 8.66
CA GLN A 787 8.04 17.23 9.61
C GLN A 787 8.53 16.37 10.78
N ALA A 788 7.68 15.47 11.30
CA ALA A 788 8.03 14.64 12.45
C ALA A 788 8.92 13.43 12.10
N GLY A 789 8.88 12.97 10.85
CA GLY A 789 9.61 11.77 10.41
C GLY A 789 11.12 11.98 10.22
N ASN A 790 11.89 10.90 10.38
CA ASN A 790 13.29 10.78 9.96
C ASN A 790 14.21 11.91 10.45
N GLY A 791 14.03 12.40 11.68
CA GLY A 791 14.89 13.47 12.21
C GLY A 791 14.83 14.76 11.38
N LYS A 792 13.69 15.06 10.74
CA LYS A 792 13.46 16.19 9.82
C LYS A 792 14.21 16.11 8.47
N LEU A 793 14.73 14.93 8.10
CA LEU A 793 15.42 14.72 6.83
C LEU A 793 14.49 14.39 5.64
N ASN A 794 13.17 14.34 5.84
CA ASN A 794 12.24 14.06 4.74
C ASN A 794 12.32 15.08 3.61
N SER A 795 12.48 16.37 3.92
CA SER A 795 12.64 17.39 2.88
C SER A 795 13.88 17.15 2.02
N PHE A 796 14.97 16.73 2.68
CA PHE A 796 16.22 16.37 2.00
C PHE A 796 16.05 15.11 1.13
N PHE A 797 15.44 14.04 1.63
CA PHE A 797 15.14 12.86 0.82
C PHE A 797 14.21 13.15 -0.35
N PHE A 798 13.30 14.11 -0.19
CA PHE A 798 12.38 14.53 -1.23
C PHE A 798 13.11 15.31 -2.34
N GLU A 799 14.03 16.21 -1.99
CA GLU A 799 14.83 16.99 -2.95
C GLU A 799 15.70 16.09 -3.84
N ILE A 800 16.25 14.99 -3.31
CA ILE A 800 17.01 13.99 -4.09
C ILE A 800 16.20 13.46 -5.28
N LEU A 801 14.87 13.34 -5.15
CA LEU A 801 14.02 12.79 -6.21
C LEU A 801 13.95 13.67 -7.46
N THR A 802 14.29 14.96 -7.35
CA THR A 802 14.07 15.95 -8.41
C THR A 802 15.33 16.75 -8.74
N GLN A 803 16.48 16.36 -8.21
CA GLN A 803 17.72 17.12 -8.34
C GLN A 803 18.28 17.08 -9.78
N SER A 804 18.56 18.27 -10.34
CA SER A 804 19.13 18.39 -11.70
C SER A 804 20.57 17.88 -11.81
N CYS A 805 21.01 17.66 -13.07
CA CYS A 805 22.41 17.39 -13.42
C CYS A 805 23.22 18.67 -13.65
N THR A 806 22.95 19.73 -12.88
CA THR A 806 23.66 21.01 -12.98
C THR A 806 24.08 21.47 -11.59
N PRO A 807 25.24 22.11 -11.41
CA PRO A 807 25.64 22.66 -10.11
C PRO A 807 24.70 23.78 -9.65
N THR A 808 24.75 24.11 -8.36
CA THR A 808 23.98 25.22 -7.77
C THR A 808 24.42 26.56 -8.37
N PHE A 809 23.45 27.36 -8.81
CA PHE A 809 23.71 28.70 -9.33
C PHE A 809 24.11 29.66 -8.20
N LEU A 810 25.27 30.32 -8.33
CA LEU A 810 25.78 31.29 -7.34
C LEU A 810 25.51 32.75 -7.73
N GLY A 811 25.28 33.04 -9.01
CA GLY A 811 25.05 34.40 -9.50
C GLY A 811 25.79 34.71 -10.79
N PHE A 812 26.16 35.97 -10.97
CA PHE A 812 26.76 36.49 -12.20
C PHE A 812 28.20 36.92 -11.91
N GLY A 813 29.13 36.52 -12.79
CA GLY A 813 30.52 36.95 -12.77
C GLY A 813 30.77 38.08 -13.78
N GLU A 814 32.04 38.39 -14.00
CA GLU A 814 32.44 39.41 -14.98
C GLU A 814 31.92 39.09 -16.38
N GLY A 815 31.42 40.13 -17.06
CA GLY A 815 30.83 40.00 -18.40
C GLY A 815 29.51 39.22 -18.46
N GLY A 816 28.83 39.00 -17.32
CA GLY A 816 27.53 38.33 -17.26
C GLY A 816 27.59 36.80 -17.32
N LYS A 817 28.78 36.20 -17.15
CA LYS A 817 28.94 34.74 -17.09
C LYS A 817 28.25 34.17 -15.84
N PHE A 818 27.55 33.05 -15.97
CA PHE A 818 26.95 32.38 -14.81
C PHE A 818 28.03 31.75 -13.93
N LEU A 819 27.93 32.00 -12.63
CA LEU A 819 28.75 31.38 -11.60
C LEU A 819 28.01 30.21 -10.98
N TYR A 820 28.72 29.12 -10.75
CA TYR A 820 28.18 27.90 -10.19
C TYR A 820 29.03 27.42 -9.02
N ASP A 821 28.37 26.68 -8.12
CA ASP A 821 29.04 25.97 -7.03
C ASP A 821 29.72 24.71 -7.56
N ILE A 822 30.37 23.99 -6.66
CA ILE A 822 31.05 22.75 -6.99
C ILE A 822 30.03 21.73 -7.51
N PRO A 823 30.30 21.11 -8.68
CA PRO A 823 29.37 20.18 -9.27
C PRO A 823 29.38 18.84 -8.53
N GLU A 824 28.19 18.32 -8.22
CA GLU A 824 28.00 16.99 -7.65
C GLU A 824 27.98 15.91 -8.75
N VAL A 825 29.06 15.85 -9.54
CA VAL A 825 29.16 15.03 -10.76
C VAL A 825 28.92 13.55 -10.52
N GLU A 826 29.26 13.06 -9.32
CA GLU A 826 29.07 11.67 -8.89
C GLU A 826 27.58 11.28 -8.89
N ASN A 827 26.68 12.23 -8.68
CA ASN A 827 25.25 11.96 -8.65
C ASN A 827 24.59 12.04 -10.03
N TYR A 828 25.23 12.65 -11.04
CA TYR A 828 24.56 12.98 -12.29
C TYR A 828 24.08 11.75 -13.06
N ALA A 829 24.79 10.62 -12.96
CA ALA A 829 24.32 9.37 -13.52
C ALA A 829 23.02 8.89 -12.85
N HIS A 830 22.96 8.95 -11.51
CA HIS A 830 21.78 8.58 -10.73
C HIS A 830 20.60 9.51 -11.02
N ASN A 831 20.83 10.82 -11.09
CA ASN A 831 19.79 11.81 -11.38
C ASN A 831 19.20 11.61 -12.78
N ARG A 832 20.03 11.29 -13.79
CA ARG A 832 19.53 10.96 -15.14
C ARG A 832 18.61 9.75 -15.14
N GLU A 833 18.97 8.71 -14.39
CA GLU A 833 18.13 7.51 -14.27
C GLU A 833 16.80 7.80 -13.56
N ILE A 834 16.82 8.58 -12.47
CA ILE A 834 15.59 9.02 -11.78
C ILE A 834 14.70 9.85 -12.72
N HIS A 835 15.27 10.80 -13.45
CA HIS A 835 14.52 11.63 -14.39
C HIS A 835 13.90 10.78 -15.51
N ARG A 836 14.67 9.82 -16.04
CA ARG A 836 14.19 8.88 -17.07
C ARG A 836 13.02 8.06 -16.55
N GLY A 837 13.15 7.45 -15.36
CA GLY A 837 12.07 6.67 -14.76
C GLY A 837 10.81 7.51 -14.53
N ALA A 838 10.95 8.75 -14.08
CA ALA A 838 9.81 9.65 -13.88
C ALA A 838 9.10 10.00 -15.20
N LEU A 839 9.86 10.31 -16.27
CA LEU A 839 9.33 10.59 -17.60
C LEU A 839 8.64 9.37 -18.22
N ASP A 840 9.25 8.18 -18.08
CA ASP A 840 8.69 6.94 -18.60
C ASP A 840 7.37 6.59 -17.89
N PHE A 841 7.28 6.81 -16.56
CA PHE A 841 6.02 6.67 -15.83
C PHE A 841 4.96 7.64 -16.32
N VAL A 842 5.29 8.93 -16.49
CA VAL A 842 4.34 9.95 -16.95
C VAL A 842 3.80 9.59 -18.33
N SER A 843 4.69 9.25 -19.27
CA SER A 843 4.32 8.85 -20.62
C SER A 843 3.40 7.64 -20.60
N GLU A 844 3.72 6.64 -19.78
CA GLU A 844 2.92 5.43 -19.65
C GLU A 844 1.53 5.71 -19.05
N TYR A 845 1.46 6.53 -18.00
CA TYR A 845 0.20 6.89 -17.37
C TYR A 845 -0.70 7.68 -18.31
N GLN A 846 -0.17 8.71 -18.98
CA GLN A 846 -0.92 9.51 -19.95
C GLN A 846 -1.41 8.66 -21.12
N ARG A 847 -0.56 7.78 -21.66
CA ARG A 847 -0.94 6.89 -22.75
C ARG A 847 -2.13 6.00 -22.37
N ARG A 848 -2.17 5.53 -21.12
CA ARG A 848 -3.19 4.57 -20.63
C ARG A 848 -4.51 5.24 -20.33
N PHE A 849 -4.48 6.50 -19.91
CA PHE A 849 -5.68 7.24 -19.52
C PHE A 849 -5.97 8.44 -20.42
N ARG A 850 -5.48 8.43 -21.67
CA ARG A 850 -5.68 9.51 -22.65
C ARG A 850 -7.14 9.85 -22.93
N ASP A 851 -8.03 8.86 -22.77
CA ASP A 851 -9.47 8.99 -23.01
C ASP A 851 -10.24 9.26 -21.69
N PHE A 852 -9.51 9.50 -20.59
CA PHE A 852 -10.00 9.67 -19.22
C PHE A 852 -9.23 10.80 -18.51
N ASP A 853 -9.32 12.04 -19.02
CA ASP A 853 -8.54 13.19 -18.54
C ASP A 853 -8.56 13.39 -17.01
N TYR A 854 -9.69 13.08 -16.36
CA TYR A 854 -9.83 13.17 -14.90
C TYR A 854 -8.88 12.24 -14.13
N MET A 855 -8.33 11.20 -14.76
CA MET A 855 -7.33 10.33 -14.16
C MET A 855 -5.97 11.02 -13.98
N LEU A 856 -5.69 12.07 -14.75
CA LEU A 856 -4.47 12.86 -14.60
C LEU A 856 -4.54 13.80 -13.38
N ASP A 857 -5.74 14.08 -12.88
CA ASP A 857 -5.96 14.94 -11.71
C ASP A 857 -5.69 14.21 -10.38
N VAL A 858 -4.42 13.86 -10.19
CA VAL A 858 -3.93 13.23 -8.96
C VAL A 858 -3.94 14.23 -7.80
N SER A 859 -4.51 13.84 -6.66
CA SER A 859 -4.53 14.68 -5.46
C SER A 859 -3.13 14.81 -4.84
N GLY A 860 -2.85 15.92 -4.16
CA GLY A 860 -1.60 16.09 -3.42
C GLY A 860 -1.37 15.01 -2.36
N HIS A 861 -2.45 14.44 -1.81
CA HIS A 861 -2.37 13.29 -0.91
C HIS A 861 -1.85 12.04 -1.62
N ASP A 862 -2.46 11.67 -2.75
CA ASP A 862 -2.08 10.48 -3.52
C ASP A 862 -0.66 10.59 -4.09
N ALA A 863 -0.31 11.77 -4.60
CA ALA A 863 1.03 12.08 -5.10
C ALA A 863 2.11 11.90 -4.03
N TYR A 864 1.81 12.16 -2.75
CA TYR A 864 2.77 12.04 -1.65
C TYR A 864 2.93 10.60 -1.12
N MET A 865 1.94 9.72 -1.30
CA MET A 865 1.95 8.38 -0.71
C MET A 865 3.14 7.51 -1.15
N PRO A 866 3.57 7.48 -2.43
CA PRO A 866 4.77 6.76 -2.84
C PRO A 866 6.04 7.25 -2.14
N PHE A 867 6.23 8.57 -2.01
CA PHE A 867 7.38 9.14 -1.29
C PHE A 867 7.35 8.79 0.21
N GLN A 868 6.19 8.85 0.86
CA GLN A 868 6.09 8.48 2.27
C GLN A 868 6.48 7.01 2.50
N TYR A 869 6.10 6.13 1.57
CA TYR A 869 6.50 4.72 1.58
C TYR A 869 8.02 4.58 1.38
N PHE A 870 8.60 5.28 0.41
CA PHE A 870 10.05 5.32 0.16
C PHE A 870 10.85 5.82 1.36
N SER A 871 10.51 6.99 1.91
CA SER A 871 11.19 7.63 3.04
C SER A 871 11.09 6.83 4.34
N SER A 872 10.13 5.90 4.46
CA SER A 872 10.03 4.97 5.59
C SER A 872 11.05 3.82 5.52
N ASN A 873 11.70 3.60 4.38
CA ASN A 873 12.63 2.49 4.13
C ASN A 873 14.10 2.92 4.23
N LEU A 874 14.50 3.35 5.44
CA LEU A 874 15.84 3.87 5.67
C LEU A 874 16.94 2.88 5.29
N SER A 875 16.83 1.57 5.58
CA SER A 875 17.85 0.57 5.19
C SER A 875 18.15 0.57 3.69
N TRP A 876 17.11 0.70 2.88
CA TRP A 876 17.23 0.77 1.43
C TRP A 876 17.91 2.08 1.00
N ILE A 877 17.51 3.22 1.57
CA ILE A 877 18.14 4.53 1.32
C ILE A 877 19.62 4.49 1.68
N ARG A 878 19.98 3.90 2.83
CA ARG A 878 21.39 3.74 3.24
C ARG A 878 22.19 2.98 2.20
N LYS A 879 21.64 1.88 1.69
CA LYS A 879 22.32 0.99 0.74
C LYS A 879 22.55 1.64 -0.62
N TYR A 880 21.56 2.35 -1.17
CA TYR A 880 21.64 2.87 -2.54
C TYR A 880 21.92 4.37 -2.63
N PHE A 881 21.64 5.13 -1.60
CA PHE A 881 21.88 6.58 -1.56
C PHE A 881 22.94 6.98 -0.54
N GLY A 882 23.53 6.05 0.22
CA GLY A 882 24.54 6.36 1.24
C GLY A 882 25.69 7.25 0.74
N ASP A 883 26.21 6.95 -0.46
CA ASP A 883 27.31 7.70 -1.10
C ASP A 883 26.85 8.94 -1.89
N TYR A 884 25.54 9.23 -1.94
CA TYR A 884 25.01 10.38 -2.67
C TYR A 884 25.51 11.68 -2.03
N ARG A 885 26.20 12.54 -2.81
CA ARG A 885 26.96 13.69 -2.31
C ARG A 885 26.23 15.02 -2.47
N PHE A 886 26.39 15.96 -1.55
CA PHE A 886 25.84 17.32 -1.73
C PHE A 886 26.67 18.36 -1.00
N GLY A 887 26.70 19.56 -1.56
CA GLY A 887 27.27 20.72 -0.88
C GLY A 887 26.34 21.19 0.24
N ARG A 888 26.80 21.17 1.49
CA ARG A 888 25.97 21.59 2.64
C ARG A 888 25.90 23.10 2.81
N ASP A 889 26.99 23.80 2.49
CA ASP A 889 27.11 25.24 2.65
C ASP A 889 27.18 25.93 1.28
N LEU A 890 26.21 26.80 1.02
CA LEU A 890 26.36 27.81 -0.03
C LEU A 890 27.64 28.60 0.27
N PHE A 891 28.53 28.71 -0.72
CA PHE A 891 29.85 29.37 -0.62
C PHE A 891 30.95 28.62 0.15
N ALA A 892 30.96 27.29 0.21
CA ALA A 892 32.11 26.55 0.76
C ALA A 892 33.42 26.89 0.00
N THR A 893 34.51 27.23 0.69
CA THR A 893 35.78 27.68 0.07
C THR A 893 36.52 26.53 -0.63
N GLN A 894 37.07 26.75 -1.83
CA GLN A 894 37.67 25.69 -2.69
C GLN A 894 38.77 24.87 -2.01
N ASP A 895 39.48 25.43 -1.04
CA ASP A 895 40.56 24.72 -0.36
C ASP A 895 40.05 23.59 0.54
N LYS A 896 38.75 23.57 0.89
CA LYS A 896 38.01 22.50 1.58
C LYS A 896 36.49 22.64 1.37
N ALA A 897 36.01 22.48 0.14
CA ALA A 897 34.57 22.30 -0.02
C ALA A 897 34.21 20.88 0.37
N GLU A 898 33.70 20.71 1.59
CA GLU A 898 33.32 19.41 2.10
C GLU A 898 31.94 19.04 1.53
N MET A 899 31.97 18.12 0.57
CA MET A 899 30.81 17.40 0.10
C MET A 899 30.41 16.41 1.18
N GLU A 900 29.18 16.52 1.68
CA GLU A 900 28.66 15.53 2.62
C GLU A 900 27.93 14.42 1.86
N THR A 901 28.00 13.21 2.40
CA THR A 901 27.19 12.10 1.90
C THR A 901 25.88 11.98 2.66
N VAL A 902 24.88 11.31 2.07
CA VAL A 902 23.64 10.97 2.79
C VAL A 902 23.95 10.16 4.05
N GLU A 903 24.93 9.26 4.01
CA GLU A 903 25.38 8.52 5.19
C GLU A 903 25.77 9.46 6.33
N GLU A 904 26.64 10.44 6.07
CA GLU A 904 27.10 11.38 7.08
C GLU A 904 25.96 12.18 7.69
N VAL A 905 25.01 12.65 6.86
CA VAL A 905 23.84 13.40 7.35
C VAL A 905 22.89 12.52 8.14
N MET A 906 22.66 11.28 7.72
CA MET A 906 21.86 10.32 8.47
C MET A 906 22.52 9.96 9.82
N ARG A 907 23.85 9.82 9.87
CA ARG A 907 24.61 9.61 11.12
C ARG A 907 24.47 10.81 12.06
N LYS A 908 24.62 12.03 11.55
CA LYS A 908 24.43 13.29 12.32
C LYS A 908 23.01 13.42 12.88
N ALA A 909 22.00 13.02 12.12
CA ALA A 909 20.61 13.00 12.56
C ALA A 909 20.26 11.81 13.48
N LYS A 910 21.22 10.94 13.81
CA LYS A 910 21.04 9.72 14.63
C LYS A 910 19.98 8.76 14.07
N ILE A 911 19.84 8.71 12.75
CA ILE A 911 18.96 7.77 12.05
C ILE A 911 19.75 6.75 11.22
N TRP A 912 21.07 6.66 11.41
CA TRP A 912 21.96 5.65 10.85
C TRP A 912 22.32 4.62 11.92
N GLU A 913 21.61 3.50 11.95
CA GLU A 913 21.95 2.33 12.77
C GLU A 913 22.87 1.41 11.95
N GLU A 914 24.04 1.05 12.48
CA GLU A 914 24.91 0.10 11.79
C GLU A 914 24.20 -1.26 11.66
N THR A 915 24.18 -1.80 10.44
CA THR A 915 23.58 -3.12 10.19
C THR A 915 24.52 -4.17 10.77
N THR A 916 24.13 -4.79 11.88
CA THR A 916 24.82 -5.97 12.44
C THR A 916 24.62 -7.21 11.58
#